data_AF-A0A963GX73-F1
#
_entry.id   AF-A0A963GX73-F1
#
_cell.length_a   1.000
_cell.length_b   1.000
_cell.length_c   1.000
_cell.angle_alpha   90.00
_cell.angle_beta   90.00
_cell.angle_gamma   90.00
#
_symmetry.space_group_name_H-M   'P 1'
#
loop_
_entity.id
_entity.type
_entity.pdbx_description
1 polymer ?
#
loop_
_entity_poly.entity_id
_entity_poly.type
_entity_poly.pdbx_seq_one_letter_code
_entity_poly.pdbx_strand_id
1 'polypeptide(L)'
;MFLNAKKLILLFGFIILILGYFVMHGGKIAAQAASLETVSHAETIDAAVVAFQQIGTLRRDNPIDANAINEAYTGSLQGLVKEVDAANDLTLDSQILAAIDEIGSGNEPRLAAQVIDKTLQRAFYQIILNRITTVRDDFDTADSTDLNLSWNDAIAAFEAIKGTAARENKVIGADRQSIETGDNPGLDVQISAAFMRGSAAIAKNNPAEDAVEISIVRQIIRLSLARTYYIGVLREVEGIISNRDREVAEAREKQKEGEFFYAIIEDFIIRENATGSELIKAQFTGDIVEVNPDSIISELSKGFIGRVRAELDANESSISDNRSRAMEVAEEAVLYANVFAADLELRSGAGAWNALENSLNALKDASNAQDLAKAAQARFDAESVLQTYEQTLADARYLTTEDTPFVDAAISAFQTIGSLRRQNPVNAQAILDAYTGELRKLTQTIDRIYGLTMDNDVQAAIDQIEGGQQVAIATQIIDKTLQRVFALTQYNRITLVLESLDDISLQERELEWDRAYSAYQAIIGTAARENKVLTANRQSIESGSNPRLDSRVTLAFIHGKNALSQTASGDHVKLAIAREGIVVPMIRAFLIGVLREVQGMVEERDRDLNEALEKQAEGIFFYNIVESVIAEHNPNGSGLIKSLLSGNLSAVNADQIVSEISRGMIGKINEKMTVLEQSIGSDRDQALLYAEKVKLYVQILLPDLALRLDSLSRVKIENALQDLQEASAEGDANKASAAQLIFNTLMSQYVSALS
;
A
#
# COMPACT_ATOMS: atom_id res chain seq x y z
N MET A 1 -45.68 32.68 2.97
CA MET A 1 -46.46 32.29 4.17
C MET A 1 -46.93 30.85 3.97
N PHE A 2 -46.29 29.93 4.70
CA PHE A 2 -46.61 28.54 4.99
C PHE A 2 -47.11 27.59 3.88
N LEU A 3 -46.16 26.93 3.21
CA LEU A 3 -46.31 25.56 2.72
C LEU A 3 -44.92 24.89 2.61
N ASN A 4 -44.31 24.55 3.75
CA ASN A 4 -43.05 23.77 3.77
C ASN A 4 -42.77 23.13 5.14
N ALA A 5 -43.63 22.22 5.59
CA ALA A 5 -43.40 21.47 6.85
C ALA A 5 -43.58 19.94 6.73
N LYS A 6 -44.02 19.42 5.57
CA LYS A 6 -44.24 17.97 5.39
C LYS A 6 -43.17 17.24 4.58
N LYS A 7 -42.24 17.94 3.92
CA LYS A 7 -41.08 17.32 3.25
C LYS A 7 -39.84 17.18 4.14
N LEU A 8 -39.78 17.85 5.29
CA LEU A 8 -38.66 17.73 6.25
C LEU A 8 -38.79 16.51 7.18
N ILE A 9 -40.00 16.01 7.42
CA ILE A 9 -40.25 14.85 8.30
C ILE A 9 -40.02 13.51 7.57
N LEU A 10 -40.14 13.48 6.24
CA LEU A 10 -39.80 12.30 5.43
C LEU A 10 -38.28 12.17 5.19
N LEU A 11 -37.52 13.26 5.31
CA LEU A 11 -36.05 13.22 5.24
C LEU A 11 -35.43 12.70 6.55
N PHE A 12 -36.08 12.93 7.70
CA PHE A 12 -35.65 12.36 8.99
C PHE A 12 -36.02 10.88 9.17
N GLY A 13 -37.10 10.41 8.51
CA GLY A 13 -37.47 9.00 8.51
C GLY A 13 -36.55 8.11 7.66
N PHE A 14 -35.88 8.66 6.65
CA PHE A 14 -34.98 7.91 5.77
C PHE A 14 -33.54 7.83 6.32
N ILE A 15 -33.11 8.82 7.10
CA ILE A 15 -31.80 8.82 7.77
C ILE A 15 -31.74 7.81 8.93
N ILE A 16 -32.87 7.52 9.59
CA ILE A 16 -32.95 6.49 10.65
C ILE A 16 -32.96 5.06 10.07
N LEU A 17 -33.31 4.88 8.80
CA LEU A 17 -33.26 3.57 8.13
C LEU A 17 -31.87 3.23 7.54
N ILE A 18 -31.03 4.23 7.29
CA ILE A 18 -29.63 4.03 6.87
C ILE A 18 -28.70 3.85 8.08
N LEU A 19 -29.00 4.49 9.23
CA LEU A 19 -28.33 4.19 10.50
C LEU A 19 -28.72 2.82 11.10
N GLY A 20 -29.90 2.29 10.75
CA GLY A 20 -30.34 0.95 11.14
C GLY A 20 -29.71 -0.20 10.34
N TYR A 21 -29.08 0.08 9.20
CA TYR A 21 -28.44 -0.97 8.38
C TYR A 21 -27.01 -1.28 8.83
N PHE A 22 -26.33 -0.34 9.51
CA PHE A 22 -25.04 -0.59 10.17
C PHE A 22 -25.15 -1.39 11.47
N VAL A 23 -26.34 -1.46 12.09
CA VAL A 23 -26.56 -2.25 13.32
C VAL A 23 -26.96 -3.71 13.03
N MET A 24 -27.39 -4.04 11.81
CA MET A 24 -27.87 -5.39 11.46
C MET A 24 -26.83 -6.35 10.84
N HIS A 25 -25.53 -6.01 10.89
CA HIS A 25 -24.45 -7.01 10.72
C HIS A 25 -23.90 -7.55 12.06
N GLY A 26 -24.28 -6.98 13.21
CA GLY A 26 -23.98 -7.56 14.52
C GLY A 26 -24.81 -8.81 14.86
N GLY A 27 -25.90 -9.06 14.12
CA GLY A 27 -26.87 -10.12 14.43
C GLY A 27 -26.53 -11.53 13.96
N LYS A 28 -25.49 -11.72 13.13
CA LYS A 28 -25.06 -13.06 12.67
C LYS A 28 -23.84 -13.61 13.39
N ILE A 29 -23.20 -12.82 14.24
CA ILE A 29 -22.10 -13.28 15.13
C ILE A 29 -22.67 -14.02 16.35
N ALA A 30 -23.89 -13.70 16.77
CA ALA A 30 -24.49 -14.26 17.99
C ALA A 30 -24.97 -15.73 17.88
N ALA A 31 -25.10 -16.30 16.68
CA ALA A 31 -25.67 -17.65 16.51
C ALA A 31 -24.63 -18.79 16.47
N GLN A 32 -23.32 -18.47 16.56
CA GLN A 32 -22.24 -19.45 16.74
C GLN A 32 -21.34 -19.16 17.95
N ALA A 33 -21.71 -18.19 18.78
CA ALA A 33 -21.06 -17.86 20.05
C ALA A 33 -21.83 -18.41 21.27
N ALA A 34 -22.56 -19.52 21.10
CA ALA A 34 -23.34 -20.14 22.17
C ALA A 34 -22.77 -21.52 22.54
N SER A 35 -21.56 -21.51 23.14
CA SER A 35 -21.15 -22.34 24.29
C SER A 35 -19.62 -22.28 24.44
N LEU A 36 -19.10 -21.13 24.86
CA LEU A 36 -17.78 -21.04 25.48
C LEU A 36 -18.02 -20.52 26.89
N GLU A 37 -17.86 -21.41 27.87
CA GLU A 37 -17.80 -21.04 29.28
C GLU A 37 -16.77 -19.93 29.47
N THR A 38 -17.09 -18.97 30.33
CA THR A 38 -16.23 -17.88 30.77
C THR A 38 -14.96 -18.43 31.44
N VAL A 39 -13.95 -18.71 30.63
CA VAL A 39 -12.54 -18.73 31.02
C VAL A 39 -12.00 -17.32 30.75
N SER A 40 -11.22 -16.75 31.67
CA SER A 40 -10.79 -15.36 31.55
C SER A 40 -9.92 -15.15 30.30
N HIS A 41 -10.12 -14.04 29.56
CA HIS A 41 -9.42 -13.80 28.29
C HIS A 41 -7.89 -13.69 28.47
N ALA A 42 -7.44 -13.24 29.64
CA ALA A 42 -6.02 -13.18 30.00
C ALA A 42 -5.34 -14.57 30.03
N GLU A 43 -6.01 -15.62 30.54
CA GLU A 43 -5.45 -16.99 30.53
C GLU A 43 -5.25 -17.52 29.10
N THR A 44 -6.10 -17.08 28.16
CA THR A 44 -5.97 -17.42 26.73
C THR A 44 -4.76 -16.72 26.10
N ILE A 45 -4.52 -15.45 26.46
CA ILE A 45 -3.36 -14.69 26.01
C ILE A 45 -2.08 -15.24 26.63
N ASP A 46 -2.05 -15.52 27.93
CA ASP A 46 -0.90 -16.12 28.61
C ASP A 46 -0.51 -17.47 27.96
N ALA A 47 -1.49 -18.31 27.66
CA ALA A 47 -1.25 -19.56 26.92
C ALA A 47 -0.65 -19.30 25.52
N ALA A 48 -1.12 -18.26 24.82
CA ALA A 48 -0.57 -17.86 23.53
C ALA A 48 0.86 -17.30 23.63
N VAL A 49 1.18 -16.55 24.68
CA VAL A 49 2.55 -16.08 24.97
C VAL A 49 3.49 -17.26 25.22
N VAL A 50 3.04 -18.26 26.00
CA VAL A 50 3.81 -19.50 26.24
C VAL A 50 4.03 -20.26 24.94
N ALA A 51 3.01 -20.41 24.09
CA ALA A 51 3.12 -21.03 22.78
C ALA A 51 4.13 -20.29 21.89
N PHE A 52 4.09 -18.95 21.85
CA PHE A 52 5.06 -18.14 21.11
C PHE A 52 6.49 -18.33 21.62
N GLN A 53 6.71 -18.38 22.94
CA GLN A 53 8.03 -18.65 23.53
C GLN A 53 8.52 -20.07 23.19
N GLN A 54 7.62 -21.06 23.18
CA GLN A 54 7.93 -22.42 22.75
C GLN A 54 8.35 -22.45 21.28
N ILE A 55 7.61 -21.79 20.38
CA ILE A 55 7.98 -21.64 18.96
C ILE A 55 9.35 -20.95 18.83
N GLY A 56 9.62 -19.92 19.64
CA GLY A 56 10.91 -19.24 19.68
C GLY A 56 12.09 -20.14 20.06
N THR A 57 11.84 -21.24 20.77
CA THR A 57 12.83 -22.29 21.06
C THR A 57 12.92 -23.29 19.91
N LEU A 58 11.79 -23.85 19.47
CA LEU A 58 11.70 -24.86 18.41
C LEU A 58 12.32 -24.37 17.09
N ARG A 59 12.12 -23.10 16.74
CA ARG A 59 12.64 -22.50 15.50
C ARG A 59 14.18 -22.40 15.45
N ARG A 60 14.86 -22.69 16.57
CA ARG A 60 16.33 -22.70 16.67
C ARG A 60 16.92 -24.11 16.63
N ASP A 61 16.07 -25.15 16.60
CA ASP A 61 16.52 -26.53 16.48
C ASP A 61 17.15 -26.81 15.11
N ASN A 62 17.96 -27.85 15.02
CA ASN A 62 18.60 -28.26 13.77
C ASN A 62 18.55 -29.79 13.59
N PRO A 63 17.72 -30.31 12.66
CA PRO A 63 16.79 -29.58 11.79
C PRO A 63 15.62 -28.94 12.55
N ILE A 64 15.00 -27.91 11.97
CA ILE A 64 13.80 -27.27 12.53
C ILE A 64 12.60 -28.21 12.32
N ASP A 65 11.86 -28.54 13.39
CA ASP A 65 10.71 -29.44 13.33
C ASP A 65 9.40 -28.67 13.03
N ALA A 66 8.95 -28.72 11.77
CA ALA A 66 7.72 -28.07 11.33
C ALA A 66 6.47 -28.61 12.04
N ASN A 67 6.42 -29.90 12.37
CA ASN A 67 5.26 -30.48 13.04
C ASN A 67 5.16 -29.98 14.47
N ALA A 68 6.29 -29.94 15.19
CA ALA A 68 6.32 -29.39 16.54
C ALA A 68 5.93 -27.91 16.59
N ILE A 69 6.38 -27.12 15.60
CA ILE A 69 5.97 -25.71 15.48
C ILE A 69 4.46 -25.60 15.19
N ASN A 70 3.93 -26.42 14.28
CA ASN A 70 2.50 -26.42 13.96
C ASN A 70 1.63 -26.80 15.18
N GLU A 71 2.06 -27.80 15.95
CA GLU A 71 1.40 -28.22 17.19
C GLU A 71 1.41 -27.09 18.23
N ALA A 72 2.53 -26.38 18.38
CA ALA A 72 2.62 -25.24 19.30
C ALA A 72 1.80 -24.03 18.81
N TYR A 73 1.68 -23.83 17.50
CA TYR A 73 0.90 -22.73 16.92
C TYR A 73 -0.61 -22.93 17.05
N THR A 74 -1.06 -24.18 16.88
CA THR A 74 -2.49 -24.53 16.90
C THR A 74 -3.12 -24.26 18.29
N GLY A 75 -4.38 -23.80 18.31
CA GLY A 75 -5.12 -23.54 19.55
C GLY A 75 -5.26 -22.04 19.84
N SER A 76 -4.96 -21.61 21.06
CA SER A 76 -5.16 -20.22 21.50
C SER A 76 -4.37 -19.22 20.68
N LEU A 77 -3.11 -19.51 20.34
CA LEU A 77 -2.28 -18.61 19.55
C LEU A 77 -2.84 -18.41 18.14
N GLN A 78 -3.15 -19.49 17.42
CA GLN A 78 -3.81 -19.39 16.12
C GLN A 78 -5.16 -18.68 16.20
N GLY A 79 -5.96 -18.94 17.25
CA GLY A 79 -7.24 -18.26 17.47
C GLY A 79 -7.08 -16.74 17.56
N LEU A 80 -6.10 -16.27 18.32
CA LEU A 80 -5.79 -14.83 18.44
C LEU A 80 -5.26 -14.23 17.13
N VAL A 81 -4.43 -14.96 16.37
CA VAL A 81 -3.97 -14.49 15.06
C VAL A 81 -5.14 -14.32 14.10
N LYS A 82 -6.09 -15.25 14.07
CA LYS A 82 -7.31 -15.15 13.24
C LYS A 82 -8.22 -14.02 13.68
N GLU A 83 -8.31 -13.76 14.98
CA GLU A 83 -9.01 -12.58 15.51
C GLU A 83 -8.36 -11.28 14.99
N VAL A 84 -7.03 -11.18 15.04
CA VAL A 84 -6.27 -10.04 14.51
C VAL A 84 -6.48 -9.87 13.02
N ASP A 85 -6.43 -10.95 12.24
CA ASP A 85 -6.65 -10.94 10.79
C ASP A 85 -8.03 -10.37 10.46
N ALA A 86 -9.08 -10.85 11.13
CA ALA A 86 -10.43 -10.37 10.92
C ALA A 86 -10.64 -8.90 11.35
N ALA A 87 -10.01 -8.48 12.46
CA ALA A 87 -10.15 -7.13 12.99
C ALA A 87 -9.40 -6.07 12.17
N ASN A 88 -8.34 -6.46 11.45
CA ASN A 88 -7.42 -5.54 10.80
C ASN A 88 -7.28 -5.75 9.27
N ASP A 89 -8.07 -6.63 8.67
CA ASP A 89 -7.96 -7.01 7.24
C ASP A 89 -6.54 -7.51 6.87
N LEU A 90 -6.00 -8.41 7.71
CA LEU A 90 -4.67 -9.00 7.54
C LEU A 90 -4.75 -10.50 7.19
N THR A 91 -3.58 -11.09 6.89
CA THR A 91 -3.44 -12.51 6.50
C THR A 91 -2.29 -13.21 7.23
N LEU A 92 -2.05 -12.82 8.50
CA LEU A 92 -0.97 -13.31 9.33
C LEU A 92 -1.05 -14.83 9.56
N ASP A 93 -2.25 -15.40 9.75
CA ASP A 93 -2.42 -16.86 9.89
C ASP A 93 -1.94 -17.60 8.64
N SER A 94 -2.31 -17.09 7.46
CA SER A 94 -1.88 -17.66 6.18
C SER A 94 -0.36 -17.54 5.97
N GLN A 95 0.25 -16.43 6.41
CA GLN A 95 1.71 -16.25 6.36
C GLN A 95 2.45 -17.24 7.27
N ILE A 96 1.95 -17.46 8.49
CA ILE A 96 2.53 -18.42 9.44
C ILE A 96 2.39 -19.86 8.90
N LEU A 97 1.20 -20.24 8.41
CA LEU A 97 0.97 -21.57 7.85
C LEU A 97 1.83 -21.83 6.60
N ALA A 98 1.99 -20.86 5.72
CA ALA A 98 2.88 -20.97 4.57
C ALA A 98 4.34 -21.19 5.01
N ALA A 99 4.82 -20.44 6.00
CA ALA A 99 6.17 -20.59 6.52
C ALA A 99 6.40 -21.94 7.23
N ILE A 100 5.38 -22.47 7.94
CA ILE A 100 5.43 -23.83 8.51
C ILE A 100 5.57 -24.88 7.39
N ASP A 101 4.82 -24.74 6.30
CA ASP A 101 4.92 -25.63 5.13
C ASP A 101 6.28 -25.54 4.44
N GLU A 102 6.89 -24.35 4.36
CA GLU A 102 8.23 -24.13 3.84
C GLU A 102 9.30 -24.85 4.67
N ILE A 103 9.22 -24.77 6.01
CA ILE A 103 10.09 -25.55 6.89
C ILE A 103 9.90 -27.05 6.63
N GLY A 104 8.65 -27.52 6.55
CA GLY A 104 8.32 -28.94 6.35
C GLY A 104 8.79 -29.49 5.01
N SER A 105 8.84 -28.66 3.97
CA SER A 105 9.33 -29.01 2.62
C SER A 105 10.84 -28.78 2.44
N GLY A 106 11.51 -28.17 3.43
CA GLY A 106 12.92 -27.81 3.36
C GLY A 106 13.21 -26.59 2.49
N ASN A 107 12.20 -25.79 2.14
CA ASN A 107 12.37 -24.53 1.42
C ASN A 107 12.81 -23.43 2.40
N GLU A 108 14.08 -23.05 2.35
CA GLU A 108 14.68 -21.98 3.16
C GLU A 108 14.22 -21.95 4.64
N PRO A 109 14.34 -23.06 5.39
CA PRO A 109 13.70 -23.23 6.70
C PRO A 109 14.12 -22.16 7.73
N ARG A 110 15.33 -21.58 7.60
CA ARG A 110 15.79 -20.47 8.46
C ARG A 110 15.04 -19.17 8.18
N LEU A 111 14.77 -18.85 6.92
CA LEU A 111 14.03 -17.65 6.54
C LEU A 111 12.55 -17.80 6.91
N ALA A 112 11.96 -18.96 6.63
CA ALA A 112 10.60 -19.30 7.05
C ALA A 112 10.44 -19.20 8.59
N ALA A 113 11.44 -19.65 9.36
CA ALA A 113 11.45 -19.47 10.82
C ALA A 113 11.43 -18.00 11.26
N GLN A 114 12.06 -17.08 10.52
CA GLN A 114 11.95 -15.64 10.81
C GLN A 114 10.58 -15.09 10.43
N VAL A 115 9.97 -15.55 9.34
CA VAL A 115 8.59 -15.19 8.96
C VAL A 115 7.63 -15.53 10.09
N ILE A 116 7.73 -16.73 10.68
CA ILE A 116 6.89 -17.14 11.83
C ILE A 116 7.13 -16.21 13.02
N ASP A 117 8.39 -15.96 13.40
CA ASP A 117 8.75 -15.12 14.54
C ASP A 117 8.21 -13.70 14.41
N LYS A 118 8.44 -13.04 13.26
CA LYS A 118 8.06 -11.64 13.07
C LYS A 118 6.57 -11.45 12.84
N THR A 119 5.93 -12.37 12.14
CA THR A 119 4.47 -12.36 11.95
C THR A 119 3.75 -12.53 13.29
N LEU A 120 4.25 -13.38 14.19
CA LEU A 120 3.71 -13.51 15.55
C LEU A 120 3.95 -12.26 16.39
N GLN A 121 5.12 -11.61 16.29
CA GLN A 121 5.34 -10.31 16.94
C GLN A 121 4.36 -9.23 16.43
N ARG A 122 4.06 -9.21 15.14
CA ARG A 122 3.03 -8.34 14.56
C ARG A 122 1.64 -8.66 15.10
N ALA A 123 1.29 -9.93 15.28
CA ALA A 123 0.03 -10.32 15.89
C ALA A 123 -0.11 -9.78 17.32
N PHE A 124 0.91 -9.96 18.17
CA PHE A 124 0.89 -9.40 19.53
C PHE A 124 0.86 -7.87 19.55
N TYR A 125 1.57 -7.21 18.64
CA TYR A 125 1.46 -5.75 18.46
C TYR A 125 0.01 -5.32 18.20
N GLN A 126 -0.68 -5.99 17.26
CA GLN A 126 -2.07 -5.67 16.95
C GLN A 126 -3.05 -6.01 18.08
N ILE A 127 -2.82 -7.10 18.82
CA ILE A 127 -3.62 -7.41 20.02
C ILE A 127 -3.54 -6.26 21.03
N ILE A 128 -2.32 -5.77 21.33
CA ILE A 128 -2.14 -4.65 22.25
C ILE A 128 -2.91 -3.43 21.74
N LEU A 129 -2.76 -3.06 20.45
CA LEU A 129 -3.43 -1.91 19.87
C LEU A 129 -4.95 -2.02 19.90
N ASN A 130 -5.50 -3.18 19.54
CA ASN A 130 -6.94 -3.43 19.56
C ASN A 130 -7.48 -3.23 20.98
N ARG A 131 -6.85 -3.86 21.97
CA ARG A 131 -7.32 -3.85 23.36
C ARG A 131 -7.24 -2.46 24.00
N ILE A 132 -6.13 -1.73 23.83
CA ILE A 132 -6.04 -0.35 24.36
C ILE A 132 -6.98 0.62 23.64
N THR A 133 -7.34 0.33 22.38
CA THR A 133 -8.33 1.12 21.62
C THR A 133 -9.73 0.85 22.11
N THR A 134 -10.11 -0.41 22.33
CA THR A 134 -11.38 -0.79 22.97
C THR A 134 -11.55 -0.09 24.32
N VAL A 135 -10.52 -0.09 25.18
CA VAL A 135 -10.58 0.59 26.48
C VAL A 135 -10.85 2.09 26.34
N ARG A 136 -10.27 2.75 25.33
CA ARG A 136 -10.48 4.17 25.06
C ARG A 136 -11.89 4.43 24.51
N ASP A 137 -12.33 3.64 23.54
CA ASP A 137 -13.61 3.85 22.85
C ASP A 137 -14.81 3.54 23.75
N ASP A 138 -14.68 2.55 24.63
CA ASP A 138 -15.73 2.14 25.57
C ASP A 138 -15.58 2.81 26.95
N PHE A 139 -14.64 3.75 27.12
CA PHE A 139 -14.33 4.32 28.43
C PHE A 139 -15.56 4.93 29.10
N ASP A 140 -16.42 5.63 28.36
CA ASP A 140 -17.60 6.30 28.93
C ASP A 140 -18.78 5.34 29.20
N THR A 141 -18.85 4.22 28.49
CA THR A 141 -20.03 3.33 28.44
C THR A 141 -19.85 2.03 29.21
N ALA A 142 -18.64 1.46 29.23
CA ALA A 142 -18.34 0.21 29.93
C ALA A 142 -18.04 0.45 31.41
N ASP A 143 -18.22 -0.59 32.24
CA ASP A 143 -17.81 -0.53 33.64
C ASP A 143 -16.31 -0.80 33.80
N SER A 144 -15.75 -0.44 34.97
CA SER A 144 -14.32 -0.61 35.23
C SER A 144 -13.87 -2.09 35.22
N THR A 145 -14.77 -3.05 35.42
CA THR A 145 -14.42 -4.48 35.40
C THR A 145 -14.14 -4.91 33.96
N ASP A 146 -15.03 -4.57 33.03
CA ASP A 146 -14.89 -4.89 31.61
C ASP A 146 -13.67 -4.18 30.98
N LEU A 147 -13.46 -2.91 31.33
CA LEU A 147 -12.28 -2.15 30.88
C LEU A 147 -10.98 -2.77 31.42
N ASN A 148 -10.95 -3.22 32.67
CA ASN A 148 -9.78 -3.89 33.24
C ASN A 148 -9.47 -5.22 32.56
N LEU A 149 -10.47 -5.97 32.08
CA LEU A 149 -10.24 -7.20 31.32
C LEU A 149 -9.45 -6.89 30.04
N SER A 150 -9.93 -5.95 29.22
CA SER A 150 -9.24 -5.55 27.98
C SER A 150 -7.85 -4.94 28.27
N TRP A 151 -7.71 -4.18 29.35
CA TRP A 151 -6.42 -3.60 29.72
C TRP A 151 -5.40 -4.66 30.15
N ASN A 152 -5.82 -5.65 30.94
CA ASN A 152 -4.97 -6.76 31.37
C ASN A 152 -4.58 -7.65 30.18
N ASP A 153 -5.49 -7.86 29.22
CA ASP A 153 -5.19 -8.55 27.97
C ASP A 153 -4.03 -7.87 27.21
N ALA A 154 -4.05 -6.53 27.13
CA ALA A 154 -2.97 -5.75 26.50
C ALA A 154 -1.65 -5.89 27.26
N ILE A 155 -1.68 -5.90 28.60
CA ILE A 155 -0.49 -6.12 29.45
C ILE A 155 0.10 -7.51 29.21
N ALA A 156 -0.74 -8.55 29.21
CA ALA A 156 -0.31 -9.92 28.97
C ALA A 156 0.31 -10.08 27.58
N ALA A 157 -0.32 -9.52 26.54
CA ALA A 157 0.21 -9.53 25.18
C ALA A 157 1.56 -8.79 25.05
N PHE A 158 1.79 -7.73 25.83
CA PHE A 158 3.05 -7.00 25.82
C PHE A 158 4.24 -7.84 26.29
N GLU A 159 4.05 -8.80 27.20
CA GLU A 159 5.15 -9.68 27.64
C GLU A 159 5.75 -10.51 26.50
N ALA A 160 5.00 -10.78 25.42
CA ALA A 160 5.55 -11.45 24.22
C ALA A 160 6.60 -10.59 23.48
N ILE A 161 6.43 -9.27 23.46
CA ILE A 161 7.26 -8.35 22.65
C ILE A 161 8.10 -7.38 23.48
N LYS A 162 8.01 -7.45 24.81
CA LYS A 162 8.76 -6.62 25.76
C LYS A 162 10.26 -6.68 25.53
N GLY A 163 10.79 -7.87 25.22
CA GLY A 163 12.21 -8.05 24.89
C GLY A 163 12.64 -7.31 23.62
N THR A 164 11.72 -7.05 22.68
CA THR A 164 11.98 -6.20 21.50
C THR A 164 12.00 -4.73 21.89
N ALA A 165 11.10 -4.29 22.78
CA ALA A 165 11.03 -2.91 23.29
C ALA A 165 12.21 -2.52 24.20
N ALA A 166 12.81 -3.49 24.89
CA ALA A 166 13.92 -3.25 25.81
C ALA A 166 15.28 -3.05 25.12
N ARG A 167 15.36 -3.17 23.80
CA ARG A 167 16.63 -3.15 23.07
C ARG A 167 17.19 -1.73 22.91
N GLU A 168 18.50 -1.65 22.72
CA GLU A 168 19.22 -0.41 22.46
C GLU A 168 18.75 0.28 21.18
N ASN A 169 18.90 1.60 21.13
CA ASN A 169 18.61 2.37 19.93
C ASN A 169 19.59 2.03 18.79
N LYS A 170 19.17 2.32 17.56
CA LYS A 170 20.02 2.27 16.37
C LYS A 170 19.96 3.61 15.68
N VAL A 171 21.11 4.10 15.24
CA VAL A 171 21.28 5.44 14.65
C VAL A 171 22.11 5.34 13.39
N ILE A 172 21.85 6.19 12.40
CA ILE A 172 22.70 6.23 11.21
C ILE A 172 24.12 6.69 11.61
N GLY A 173 25.15 6.14 10.98
CA GLY A 173 26.52 6.61 11.15
C GLY A 173 26.73 7.98 10.51
N ALA A 174 27.76 8.72 10.94
CA ALA A 174 28.07 10.04 10.38
C ALA A 174 28.41 9.99 8.88
N ASP A 175 28.88 8.84 8.39
CA ASP A 175 29.13 8.56 6.97
C ASP A 175 27.86 8.31 6.16
N ARG A 176 26.72 8.10 6.82
CA ARG A 176 25.42 7.71 6.23
C ARG A 176 25.45 6.39 5.47
N GLN A 177 26.47 5.59 5.67
CA GLN A 177 26.67 4.30 5.00
C GLN A 177 26.60 3.13 5.97
N SER A 178 26.62 3.41 7.28
CA SER A 178 26.53 2.42 8.35
C SER A 178 25.42 2.78 9.34
N ILE A 179 25.09 1.83 10.22
CA ILE A 179 24.21 2.00 11.37
C ILE A 179 25.01 1.67 12.63
N GLU A 180 24.87 2.48 13.66
CA GLU A 180 25.58 2.37 14.93
C GLU A 180 24.60 2.11 16.09
N THR A 181 25.13 1.55 17.18
CA THR A 181 24.36 1.33 18.41
C THR A 181 24.34 2.61 19.24
N GLY A 182 23.14 3.10 19.56
CA GLY A 182 22.94 4.24 20.45
C GLY A 182 22.54 3.82 21.87
N ASP A 183 22.20 4.81 22.69
CA ASP A 183 21.73 4.59 24.05
C ASP A 183 20.38 3.84 24.09
N ASN A 184 20.13 3.11 25.18
CA ASN A 184 18.84 2.45 25.37
C ASN A 184 17.75 3.50 25.66
N PRO A 185 16.68 3.58 24.83
CA PRO A 185 15.61 4.55 25.01
C PRO A 185 14.64 4.22 26.16
N GLY A 186 14.73 3.02 26.76
CA GLY A 186 13.88 2.60 27.88
C GLY A 186 12.40 2.45 27.50
N LEU A 187 12.09 2.03 26.26
CA LEU A 187 10.72 1.97 25.76
C LEU A 187 9.87 0.94 26.51
N ASP A 188 10.46 -0.17 26.94
CA ASP A 188 9.78 -1.16 27.76
C ASP A 188 9.35 -0.59 29.13
N VAL A 189 10.20 0.23 29.74
CA VAL A 189 9.90 0.94 30.99
C VAL A 189 8.82 2.01 30.75
N GLN A 190 8.91 2.76 29.66
CA GLN A 190 7.91 3.78 29.29
C GLN A 190 6.53 3.16 29.07
N ILE A 191 6.46 2.05 28.32
CA ILE A 191 5.22 1.31 28.06
C ILE A 191 4.65 0.74 29.37
N SER A 192 5.49 0.12 30.21
CA SER A 192 5.06 -0.41 31.51
C SER A 192 4.52 0.68 32.44
N ALA A 193 5.14 1.86 32.45
CA ALA A 193 4.66 3.01 33.20
C ALA A 193 3.31 3.53 32.68
N ALA A 194 3.11 3.55 31.36
CA ALA A 194 1.84 3.91 30.74
C ALA A 194 0.72 2.92 31.10
N PHE A 195 1.01 1.60 31.13
CA PHE A 195 0.06 0.59 31.59
C PHE A 195 -0.37 0.79 33.06
N MET A 196 0.58 1.13 33.94
CA MET A 196 0.26 1.45 35.34
C MET A 196 -0.63 2.69 35.47
N ARG A 197 -0.32 3.74 34.71
CA ARG A 197 -1.12 4.98 34.68
C ARG A 197 -2.55 4.72 34.19
N GLY A 198 -2.71 3.99 33.08
CA GLY A 198 -4.05 3.64 32.58
C GLY A 198 -4.85 2.77 33.55
N SER A 199 -4.20 1.83 34.24
CA SER A 199 -4.87 1.02 35.28
C SER A 199 -5.46 1.90 36.40
N ALA A 200 -4.75 2.97 36.78
CA ALA A 200 -5.25 3.92 37.77
C ALA A 200 -6.44 4.75 37.23
N ALA A 201 -6.40 5.14 35.95
CA ALA A 201 -7.47 5.91 35.32
C ALA A 201 -8.76 5.09 35.07
N ILE A 202 -8.66 3.79 34.81
CA ILE A 202 -9.83 2.88 34.67
C ILE A 202 -10.69 2.84 35.94
N ALA A 203 -10.14 3.19 37.10
CA ALA A 203 -10.91 3.33 38.34
C ALA A 203 -11.94 4.47 38.31
N LYS A 204 -11.87 5.39 37.33
CA LYS A 204 -12.83 6.49 37.13
C LYS A 204 -13.01 7.37 38.38
N ASN A 205 -11.92 7.65 39.09
CA ASN A 205 -11.93 8.50 40.28
C ASN A 205 -12.24 9.97 39.92
N ASN A 206 -11.81 10.42 38.74
CA ASN A 206 -12.17 11.68 38.11
C ASN A 206 -12.47 11.42 36.62
N PRO A 207 -13.69 10.98 36.27
CA PRO A 207 -13.98 10.42 34.96
C PRO A 207 -13.57 11.29 33.77
N ALA A 208 -13.73 12.62 33.88
CA ALA A 208 -13.37 13.54 32.80
C ALA A 208 -11.85 13.63 32.56
N GLU A 209 -11.04 13.72 33.62
CA GLU A 209 -9.58 13.74 33.48
C GLU A 209 -9.01 12.33 33.24
N ASP A 210 -9.64 11.30 33.80
CA ASP A 210 -9.25 9.90 33.58
C ASP A 210 -9.46 9.49 32.11
N ALA A 211 -10.52 9.98 31.45
CA ALA A 211 -10.72 9.76 30.01
C ALA A 211 -9.62 10.41 29.16
N VAL A 212 -9.18 11.61 29.54
CA VAL A 212 -8.03 12.30 28.91
C VAL A 212 -6.76 11.47 29.12
N GLU A 213 -6.53 11.02 30.35
CA GLU A 213 -5.38 10.21 30.71
C GLU A 213 -5.35 8.90 29.91
N ILE A 214 -6.48 8.18 29.79
CA ILE A 214 -6.58 6.96 28.96
C ILE A 214 -6.22 7.25 27.51
N SER A 215 -6.71 8.35 26.95
CA SER A 215 -6.38 8.75 25.58
C SER A 215 -4.87 9.01 25.42
N ILE A 216 -4.25 9.69 26.39
CA ILE A 216 -2.81 9.98 26.38
C ILE A 216 -1.97 8.71 26.54
N VAL A 217 -2.23 7.87 27.56
CA VAL A 217 -1.42 6.67 27.81
C VAL A 217 -1.55 5.64 26.69
N ARG A 218 -2.71 5.58 26.03
CA ARG A 218 -2.89 4.79 24.81
C ARG A 218 -1.88 5.20 23.74
N GLN A 219 -1.71 6.50 23.50
CA GLN A 219 -0.76 6.98 22.49
C GLN A 219 0.69 6.76 22.92
N ILE A 220 1.01 6.93 24.21
CA ILE A 220 2.33 6.57 24.74
C ILE A 220 2.66 5.11 24.43
N ILE A 221 1.74 4.17 24.70
CA ILE A 221 1.94 2.74 24.40
C ILE A 221 2.11 2.53 22.89
N ARG A 222 1.15 3.00 22.09
CA ARG A 222 1.11 2.79 20.64
C ARG A 222 2.37 3.32 19.93
N LEU A 223 2.80 4.53 20.26
CA LEU A 223 3.90 5.20 19.57
C LEU A 223 5.28 4.79 20.12
N SER A 224 5.36 4.36 21.39
CA SER A 224 6.56 3.69 21.91
C SER A 224 6.78 2.33 21.23
N LEU A 225 5.69 1.59 20.95
CA LEU A 225 5.77 0.37 20.15
C LEU A 225 6.13 0.67 18.68
N ALA A 226 5.57 1.71 18.07
CA ALA A 226 5.99 2.13 16.73
C ALA A 226 7.50 2.44 16.68
N ARG A 227 8.02 3.16 17.68
CA ARG A 227 9.47 3.43 17.83
C ARG A 227 10.29 2.15 18.03
N THR A 228 9.76 1.19 18.78
CA THR A 228 10.40 -0.13 18.98
C THR A 228 10.65 -0.81 17.63
N TYR A 229 9.65 -0.82 16.75
CA TYR A 229 9.78 -1.45 15.44
C TYR A 229 10.55 -0.61 14.43
N TYR A 230 10.54 0.72 14.52
CA TYR A 230 11.50 1.57 13.80
C TYR A 230 12.94 1.18 14.13
N ILE A 231 13.28 1.05 15.41
CA ILE A 231 14.60 0.59 15.86
C ILE A 231 14.88 -0.85 15.36
N GLY A 232 13.85 -1.69 15.32
CA GLY A 232 13.88 -3.01 14.68
C GLY A 232 14.35 -2.92 13.23
N VAL A 233 13.69 -2.10 12.41
CA VAL A 233 14.06 -1.88 11.00
C VAL A 233 15.52 -1.45 10.86
N LEU A 234 15.97 -0.46 11.64
CA LEU A 234 17.35 0.03 11.57
C LEU A 234 18.38 -1.03 12.00
N ARG A 235 18.05 -1.87 12.99
CA ARG A 235 18.88 -3.00 13.41
C ARG A 235 19.03 -4.03 12.29
N GLU A 236 17.96 -4.31 11.55
CA GLU A 236 18.06 -5.26 10.45
C GLU A 236 18.84 -4.66 9.27
N VAL A 237 18.70 -3.36 9.00
CA VAL A 237 19.57 -2.67 8.03
C VAL A 237 21.05 -2.76 8.42
N GLU A 238 21.40 -2.55 9.69
CA GLU A 238 22.77 -2.78 10.20
C GLU A 238 23.25 -4.21 9.90
N GLY A 239 22.41 -5.20 10.20
CA GLY A 239 22.69 -6.62 9.96
C GLY A 239 22.90 -6.93 8.48
N ILE A 240 22.14 -6.31 7.58
CA ILE A 240 22.34 -6.43 6.13
C ILE A 240 23.69 -5.84 5.72
N ILE A 241 23.96 -4.59 6.07
CA ILE A 241 25.16 -3.86 5.62
C ILE A 241 26.45 -4.52 6.15
N SER A 242 26.43 -5.01 7.39
CA SER A 242 27.60 -5.66 8.01
C SER A 242 27.90 -7.06 7.43
N ASN A 243 26.90 -7.74 6.86
CA ASN A 243 27.03 -9.12 6.38
C ASN A 243 26.99 -9.29 4.86
N ARG A 244 26.46 -8.33 4.08
CA ARG A 244 26.23 -8.51 2.63
C ARG A 244 27.45 -8.94 1.82
N ASP A 245 28.64 -8.52 2.23
CA ASP A 245 29.90 -8.85 1.56
C ASP A 245 30.64 -10.06 2.19
N ARG A 246 30.13 -10.61 3.29
CA ARG A 246 30.81 -11.62 4.12
C ARG A 246 30.01 -12.90 4.29
N GLU A 247 28.75 -12.77 4.66
CA GLU A 247 27.83 -13.84 5.04
C GLU A 247 26.45 -13.56 4.41
N VAL A 248 26.35 -13.76 3.09
CA VAL A 248 25.14 -13.46 2.29
C VAL A 248 23.88 -14.11 2.87
N ALA A 249 23.99 -15.34 3.37
CA ALA A 249 22.87 -16.03 4.00
C ALA A 249 22.36 -15.31 5.27
N GLU A 250 23.26 -14.78 6.09
CA GLU A 250 22.88 -13.97 7.26
C GLU A 250 22.30 -12.63 6.82
N ALA A 251 22.88 -11.98 5.80
CA ALA A 251 22.32 -10.74 5.24
C ALA A 251 20.89 -10.95 4.71
N ARG A 252 20.61 -12.09 4.06
CA ARG A 252 19.25 -12.48 3.62
C ARG A 252 18.30 -12.68 4.79
N GLU A 253 18.78 -13.30 5.88
CA GLU A 253 18.01 -13.42 7.11
C GLU A 253 17.62 -12.05 7.67
N LYS A 254 18.58 -11.12 7.74
CA LYS A 254 18.35 -9.74 8.20
C LYS A 254 17.43 -8.96 7.27
N GLN A 255 17.59 -9.11 5.96
CA GLN A 255 16.70 -8.49 4.98
C GLN A 255 15.24 -8.95 5.17
N LYS A 256 15.02 -10.25 5.38
CA LYS A 256 13.70 -10.82 5.65
C LYS A 256 13.15 -10.34 7.00
N GLU A 257 13.95 -10.28 8.06
CA GLU A 257 13.51 -9.71 9.34
C GLU A 257 13.11 -8.23 9.21
N GLY A 258 13.86 -7.45 8.42
CA GLY A 258 13.61 -6.03 8.15
C GLY A 258 12.30 -5.80 7.41
N GLU A 259 11.97 -6.64 6.44
CA GLU A 259 10.69 -6.62 5.70
C GLU A 259 9.49 -6.66 6.66
N PHE A 260 9.48 -7.62 7.60
CA PHE A 260 8.37 -7.80 8.52
C PHE A 260 8.31 -6.74 9.61
N PHE A 261 9.46 -6.27 10.11
CA PHE A 261 9.45 -5.13 11.04
C PHE A 261 8.97 -3.86 10.37
N TYR A 262 9.33 -3.62 9.11
CA TYR A 262 8.81 -2.49 8.35
C TYR A 262 7.29 -2.60 8.16
N ALA A 263 6.77 -3.79 7.83
CA ALA A 263 5.34 -4.03 7.67
C ALA A 263 4.50 -3.72 8.94
N ILE A 264 5.10 -3.70 10.13
CA ILE A 264 4.42 -3.30 11.38
C ILE A 264 4.23 -1.77 11.45
N ILE A 265 5.17 -1.00 10.91
CA ILE A 265 5.15 0.48 10.97
C ILE A 265 4.79 1.14 9.64
N GLU A 266 4.57 0.35 8.59
CA GLU A 266 4.32 0.80 7.22
C GLU A 266 3.20 1.86 7.13
N ASP A 267 2.10 1.67 7.86
CA ASP A 267 0.96 2.59 7.86
C ASP A 267 1.29 4.00 8.38
N PHE A 268 2.34 4.12 9.21
CA PHE A 268 2.83 5.44 9.64
C PHE A 268 3.58 6.17 8.54
N ILE A 269 4.12 5.44 7.56
CA ILE A 269 4.92 5.97 6.46
C ILE A 269 4.05 6.23 5.25
N ILE A 270 3.23 5.25 4.83
CA ILE A 270 2.47 5.30 3.58
C ILE A 270 1.56 6.51 3.48
N ARG A 271 0.96 6.93 4.59
CA ARG A 271 -0.03 8.01 4.58
C ARG A 271 0.53 9.33 4.08
N GLU A 272 1.76 9.65 4.45
CA GLU A 272 2.43 10.91 4.13
C GLU A 272 3.63 10.74 3.17
N ASN A 273 4.04 9.49 2.92
CA ASN A 273 5.19 9.15 2.07
C ASN A 273 5.03 7.79 1.35
N ALA A 274 3.99 7.64 0.53
CA ALA A 274 3.68 6.40 -0.17
C ALA A 274 4.81 5.91 -1.11
N THR A 275 5.43 6.81 -1.89
CA THR A 275 6.55 6.46 -2.78
C THR A 275 7.78 6.02 -1.98
N GLY A 276 8.12 6.73 -0.89
CA GLY A 276 9.20 6.33 0.00
C GLY A 276 8.94 4.98 0.66
N SER A 277 7.69 4.67 1.00
CA SER A 277 7.33 3.34 1.49
C SER A 277 7.58 2.24 0.47
N GLU A 278 7.21 2.44 -0.79
CA GLU A 278 7.51 1.45 -1.84
C GLU A 278 9.03 1.33 -2.09
N LEU A 279 9.80 2.40 -1.93
CA LEU A 279 11.26 2.34 -1.95
C LEU A 279 11.79 1.46 -0.81
N ILE A 280 11.36 1.69 0.43
CA ILE A 280 11.79 0.89 1.58
C ILE A 280 11.47 -0.60 1.38
N LYS A 281 10.28 -0.94 0.87
CA LYS A 281 9.93 -2.32 0.53
C LYS A 281 10.84 -2.93 -0.53
N ALA A 282 11.17 -2.18 -1.57
CA ALA A 282 12.08 -2.65 -2.61
C ALA A 282 13.49 -2.96 -2.04
N GLN A 283 13.93 -2.21 -1.03
CA GLN A 283 15.20 -2.47 -0.34
C GLN A 283 15.18 -3.78 0.48
N PHE A 284 14.02 -4.14 1.05
CA PHE A 284 13.87 -5.39 1.82
C PHE A 284 13.46 -6.61 1.00
N THR A 285 13.17 -6.47 -0.29
CA THR A 285 12.74 -7.59 -1.16
C THR A 285 13.59 -7.75 -2.43
N GLY A 286 14.47 -6.78 -2.71
CA GLY A 286 15.37 -6.75 -3.86
C GLY A 286 16.79 -7.22 -3.55
N ASP A 287 17.75 -6.81 -4.38
CA ASP A 287 19.15 -7.18 -4.23
C ASP A 287 19.77 -6.54 -2.97
N ILE A 288 20.32 -7.38 -2.10
CA ILE A 288 21.00 -7.00 -0.86
C ILE A 288 22.16 -6.03 -1.11
N VAL A 289 22.84 -6.16 -2.25
CA VAL A 289 23.96 -5.28 -2.60
C VAL A 289 23.49 -3.83 -2.78
N GLU A 290 22.23 -3.63 -3.17
CA GLU A 290 21.64 -2.31 -3.42
C GLU A 290 21.03 -1.66 -2.17
N VAL A 291 21.06 -2.34 -1.02
CA VAL A 291 20.53 -1.80 0.23
C VAL A 291 21.30 -0.54 0.65
N ASN A 292 20.58 0.57 0.81
CA ASN A 292 21.09 1.88 1.16
C ASN A 292 20.47 2.39 2.47
N PRO A 293 21.24 2.47 3.57
CA PRO A 293 20.72 2.90 4.87
C PRO A 293 20.24 4.36 4.87
N ASP A 294 20.93 5.27 4.17
CA ASP A 294 20.54 6.68 4.10
C ASP A 294 19.18 6.86 3.43
N SER A 295 18.93 6.13 2.34
CA SER A 295 17.64 6.15 1.64
C SER A 295 16.51 5.61 2.53
N ILE A 296 16.70 4.46 3.18
CA ILE A 296 15.68 3.87 4.06
C ILE A 296 15.35 4.83 5.21
N ILE A 297 16.36 5.35 5.91
CA ILE A 297 16.16 6.23 7.05
C ILE A 297 15.54 7.57 6.63
N SER A 298 15.96 8.14 5.50
CA SER A 298 15.38 9.37 4.97
C SER A 298 13.88 9.21 4.69
N GLU A 299 13.48 8.10 4.06
CA GLU A 299 12.07 7.87 3.74
C GLU A 299 11.22 7.51 4.98
N LEU A 300 11.80 6.83 5.98
CA LEU A 300 11.17 6.65 7.29
C LEU A 300 10.97 8.00 8.00
N SER A 301 12.03 8.82 8.07
CA SER A 301 12.01 10.14 8.70
C SER A 301 10.95 11.04 8.05
N LYS A 302 10.84 11.07 6.72
CA LYS A 302 9.78 11.82 6.00
C LYS A 302 8.37 11.38 6.38
N GLY A 303 8.14 10.07 6.45
CA GLY A 303 6.85 9.53 6.90
C GLY A 303 6.48 10.07 8.28
N PHE A 304 7.39 9.96 9.25
CA PHE A 304 7.16 10.44 10.61
C PHE A 304 7.10 11.96 10.74
N ILE A 305 7.85 12.74 9.96
CA ILE A 305 7.71 14.20 9.87
C ILE A 305 6.28 14.56 9.43
N GLY A 306 5.76 13.88 8.41
CA GLY A 306 4.37 14.04 7.97
C GLY A 306 3.36 13.76 9.08
N ARG A 307 3.62 12.73 9.92
CA ARG A 307 2.78 12.46 11.09
C ARG A 307 2.84 13.58 12.13
N VAL A 308 4.02 14.13 12.43
CA VAL A 308 4.13 15.29 13.33
C VAL A 308 3.30 16.46 12.79
N ARG A 309 3.44 16.80 11.50
CA ARG A 309 2.65 17.87 10.86
C ARG A 309 1.15 17.66 10.97
N ALA A 310 0.67 16.45 10.69
CA ALA A 310 -0.74 16.12 10.82
C ALA A 310 -1.26 16.34 12.26
N GLU A 311 -0.45 16.06 13.29
CA GLU A 311 -0.82 16.33 14.67
C GLU A 311 -0.75 17.82 15.04
N LEU A 312 0.15 18.60 14.43
CA LEU A 312 0.14 20.07 14.57
C LEU A 312 -1.16 20.66 13.99
N ASP A 313 -1.60 20.20 12.80
CA ASP A 313 -2.85 20.64 12.17
C ASP A 313 -4.08 20.19 12.98
N ALA A 314 -4.05 18.97 13.52
CA ALA A 314 -5.11 18.47 14.40
C ALA A 314 -5.18 19.25 15.72
N ASN A 315 -4.03 19.71 16.24
CA ASN A 315 -3.99 20.59 17.41
C ASN A 315 -4.65 21.93 17.11
N GLU A 316 -4.31 22.54 15.98
CA GLU A 316 -4.92 23.80 15.54
C GLU A 316 -6.45 23.69 15.45
N SER A 317 -6.94 22.56 14.94
CA SER A 317 -8.38 22.31 14.79
C SER A 317 -9.10 21.99 16.11
N SER A 318 -8.37 21.65 17.18
CA SER A 318 -8.96 21.18 18.45
C SER A 318 -8.76 22.13 19.64
N ILE A 319 -7.75 23.00 19.61
CA ILE A 319 -7.33 23.84 20.74
C ILE A 319 -8.45 24.75 21.29
N SER A 320 -9.38 25.21 20.44
CA SER A 320 -10.51 26.06 20.84
C SER A 320 -11.63 25.31 21.55
N ASP A 321 -11.93 24.09 21.10
CA ASP A 321 -13.23 23.45 21.38
C ASP A 321 -13.11 22.08 22.07
N ASN A 322 -11.94 21.45 22.04
CA ASN A 322 -11.72 20.13 22.63
C ASN A 322 -10.33 20.02 23.28
N ARG A 323 -10.23 20.45 24.56
CA ARG A 323 -9.01 20.36 25.37
C ARG A 323 -8.41 18.94 25.37
N SER A 324 -9.25 17.91 25.50
CA SER A 324 -8.82 16.51 25.52
C SER A 324 -8.08 16.15 24.24
N ARG A 325 -8.71 16.40 23.07
CA ARG A 325 -8.08 16.13 21.78
C ARG A 325 -6.83 16.98 21.56
N ALA A 326 -6.85 18.25 21.95
CA ALA A 326 -5.69 19.14 21.82
C ALA A 326 -4.47 18.63 22.61
N MET A 327 -4.69 18.12 23.84
CA MET A 327 -3.65 17.50 24.65
C MET A 327 -3.17 16.17 24.05
N GLU A 328 -4.09 15.32 23.58
CA GLU A 328 -3.75 14.04 22.93
C GLU A 328 -2.84 14.24 21.73
N VAL A 329 -3.20 15.11 20.79
CA VAL A 329 -2.41 15.33 19.56
C VAL A 329 -1.08 16.03 19.83
N ALA A 330 -1.01 16.89 20.86
CA ALA A 330 0.25 17.48 21.28
C ALA A 330 1.22 16.43 21.85
N GLU A 331 0.69 15.42 22.57
CA GLU A 331 1.47 14.25 23.00
C GLU A 331 1.90 13.39 21.79
N GLU A 332 0.98 13.10 20.86
CA GLU A 332 1.28 12.35 19.64
C GLU A 332 2.42 13.00 18.84
N ALA A 333 2.41 14.34 18.70
CA ALA A 333 3.48 15.09 18.02
C ALA A 333 4.86 14.88 18.67
N VAL A 334 4.96 14.92 20.00
CA VAL A 334 6.22 14.62 20.73
C VAL A 334 6.66 13.18 20.48
N LEU A 335 5.74 12.23 20.59
CA LEU A 335 6.06 10.80 20.46
C LEU A 335 6.51 10.44 19.04
N TYR A 336 5.91 11.02 18.00
CA TYR A 336 6.38 10.87 16.62
C TYR A 336 7.75 11.53 16.41
N ALA A 337 7.97 12.73 16.92
CA ALA A 337 9.26 13.43 16.79
C ALA A 337 10.41 12.64 17.42
N ASN A 338 10.16 11.97 18.55
CA ASN A 338 11.12 11.10 19.22
C ASN A 338 11.58 9.90 18.38
N VAL A 339 10.82 9.49 17.35
CA VAL A 339 11.22 8.38 16.47
C VAL A 339 12.44 8.75 15.64
N PHE A 340 12.46 9.95 15.06
CA PHE A 340 13.55 10.42 14.19
C PHE A 340 14.54 11.37 14.89
N ALA A 341 14.42 11.56 16.20
CA ALA A 341 15.25 12.50 16.97
C ALA A 341 16.76 12.31 16.76
N ALA A 342 17.22 11.06 16.73
CA ALA A 342 18.64 10.76 16.54
C ALA A 342 19.15 11.13 15.13
N ASP A 343 18.35 10.89 14.09
CA ASP A 343 18.71 11.27 12.70
C ASP A 343 18.66 12.79 12.53
N LEU A 344 17.69 13.47 13.16
CA LEU A 344 17.64 14.93 13.24
C LEU A 344 18.89 15.52 13.92
N GLU A 345 19.26 14.99 15.08
CA GLU A 345 20.46 15.45 15.80
C GLU A 345 21.73 15.22 14.98
N LEU A 346 21.83 14.10 14.25
CA LEU A 346 22.98 13.82 13.40
C LEU A 346 23.07 14.75 12.19
N ARG A 347 21.95 15.03 11.51
CA ARG A 347 21.94 15.85 10.28
C ARG A 347 21.94 17.35 10.55
N SER A 348 21.26 17.78 11.61
CA SER A 348 20.98 19.20 11.90
C SER A 348 21.58 19.68 13.23
N GLY A 349 22.17 18.78 14.02
CA GLY A 349 22.79 19.06 15.31
C GLY A 349 21.83 19.04 16.49
N ALA A 350 22.37 18.85 17.70
CA ALA A 350 21.62 18.83 18.96
C ALA A 350 20.77 20.09 19.20
N GLY A 351 21.21 21.24 18.68
CA GLY A 351 20.46 22.49 18.76
C GLY A 351 19.11 22.42 18.04
N ALA A 352 19.03 21.73 16.90
CA ALA A 352 17.79 21.56 16.16
C ALA A 352 16.82 20.63 16.90
N TRP A 353 17.31 19.50 17.44
CA TRP A 353 16.50 18.63 18.29
C TRP A 353 15.96 19.36 19.52
N ASN A 354 16.82 20.05 20.27
CA ASN A 354 16.40 20.80 21.45
C ASN A 354 15.35 21.88 21.11
N ALA A 355 15.46 22.52 19.95
CA ALA A 355 14.46 23.49 19.50
C ALA A 355 13.11 22.81 19.23
N LEU A 356 13.09 21.69 18.51
CA LEU A 356 11.88 20.93 18.24
C LEU A 356 11.23 20.42 19.53
N GLU A 357 12.02 19.79 20.41
CA GLU A 357 11.55 19.27 21.69
C GLU A 357 10.93 20.38 22.56
N ASN A 358 11.59 21.53 22.66
CA ASN A 358 11.07 22.67 23.42
C ASN A 358 9.75 23.19 22.84
N SER A 359 9.64 23.30 21.51
CA SER A 359 8.41 23.74 20.84
C SER A 359 7.27 22.76 21.08
N LEU A 360 7.50 21.45 20.97
CA LEU A 360 6.46 20.45 21.19
C LEU A 360 6.04 20.34 22.67
N ASN A 361 6.98 20.51 23.61
CA ASN A 361 6.63 20.62 25.03
C ASN A 361 5.82 21.90 25.33
N ALA A 362 6.17 23.03 24.72
CA ALA A 362 5.37 24.25 24.81
C ALA A 362 3.97 24.06 24.21
N LEU A 363 3.83 23.27 23.14
CA LEU A 363 2.53 22.91 22.57
C LEU A 363 1.68 22.11 23.54
N LYS A 364 2.27 21.13 24.25
CA LYS A 364 1.57 20.35 25.30
C LYS A 364 1.06 21.24 26.43
N ASP A 365 1.92 22.12 26.95
CA ASP A 365 1.57 23.06 28.00
C ASP A 365 0.45 24.02 27.56
N ALA A 366 0.57 24.57 26.35
CA ALA A 366 -0.44 25.44 25.76
C ALA A 366 -1.77 24.71 25.53
N SER A 367 -1.73 23.44 25.13
CA SER A 367 -2.93 22.62 24.91
C SER A 367 -3.67 22.32 26.20
N ASN A 368 -2.95 22.01 27.27
CA ASN A 368 -3.52 21.83 28.59
C ASN A 368 -4.16 23.14 29.12
N ALA A 369 -3.52 24.28 28.86
CA ALA A 369 -4.00 25.60 29.28
C ALA A 369 -5.02 26.23 28.32
N GLN A 370 -5.28 25.61 27.17
CA GLN A 370 -6.06 26.18 26.05
C GLN A 370 -5.57 27.57 25.60
N ASP A 371 -4.25 27.77 25.57
CA ASP A 371 -3.62 29.03 25.17
C ASP A 371 -3.36 29.03 23.65
N LEU A 372 -4.34 29.54 22.88
CA LEU A 372 -4.31 29.54 21.41
C LEU A 372 -3.06 30.24 20.85
N ALA A 373 -2.63 31.34 21.47
CA ALA A 373 -1.51 32.13 20.97
C ALA A 373 -0.19 31.38 21.16
N LYS A 374 0.03 30.77 22.32
CA LYS A 374 1.22 29.95 22.55
C LYS A 374 1.21 28.67 21.73
N ALA A 375 0.06 28.04 21.57
CA ALA A 375 -0.06 26.85 20.73
C ALA A 375 0.31 27.18 19.26
N ALA A 376 -0.21 28.29 18.71
CA ALA A 376 0.13 28.72 17.35
C ALA A 376 1.64 29.00 17.18
N GLN A 377 2.26 29.68 18.14
CA GLN A 377 3.70 29.93 18.12
C GLN A 377 4.50 28.63 18.18
N ALA A 378 4.15 27.72 19.10
CA ALA A 378 4.80 26.42 19.23
C ALA A 378 4.71 25.58 17.95
N ARG A 379 3.55 25.56 17.27
CA ARG A 379 3.39 24.89 15.97
C ARG A 379 4.28 25.50 14.89
N PHE A 380 4.32 26.83 14.78
CA PHE A 380 5.17 27.53 13.82
C PHE A 380 6.65 27.21 14.02
N ASP A 381 7.11 27.26 15.27
CA ASP A 381 8.51 26.99 15.60
C ASP A 381 8.89 25.52 15.35
N ALA A 382 8.00 24.58 15.67
CA ALA A 382 8.20 23.17 15.34
C ALA A 382 8.29 22.93 13.83
N GLU A 383 7.35 23.49 13.05
CA GLU A 383 7.33 23.33 11.58
C GLU A 383 8.58 23.92 10.92
N SER A 384 9.11 25.04 11.43
CA SER A 384 10.34 25.62 10.92
C SER A 384 11.55 24.68 11.05
N VAL A 385 11.64 23.95 12.16
CA VAL A 385 12.71 22.95 12.36
C VAL A 385 12.49 21.76 11.42
N LEU A 386 11.25 21.26 11.32
CA LEU A 386 10.92 20.11 10.46
C LEU A 386 11.22 20.38 8.98
N GLN A 387 10.88 21.56 8.46
CA GLN A 387 11.19 21.95 7.08
C GLN A 387 12.70 21.96 6.80
N THR A 388 13.48 22.48 7.74
CA THR A 388 14.95 22.53 7.61
C THR A 388 15.54 21.13 7.61
N TYR A 389 15.05 20.26 8.50
CA TYR A 389 15.49 18.88 8.58
C TYR A 389 15.13 18.07 7.32
N GLU A 390 13.91 18.20 6.82
CA GLU A 390 13.44 17.48 5.63
C GLU A 390 14.31 17.77 4.40
N GLN A 391 14.85 18.98 4.26
CA GLN A 391 15.78 19.35 3.18
C GLN A 391 17.13 18.63 3.25
N THR A 392 17.47 17.97 4.36
CA THR A 392 18.72 17.21 4.54
C THR A 392 18.57 15.72 4.23
N LEU A 393 17.35 15.26 3.97
CA LEU A 393 17.01 13.86 3.72
C LEU A 393 17.20 13.52 2.24
N ALA A 394 17.59 12.27 1.95
CA ALA A 394 17.65 11.77 0.58
C ALA A 394 16.25 11.72 -0.03
N ASP A 395 16.13 12.06 -1.33
CA ASP A 395 14.84 12.21 -2.01
C ASP A 395 14.46 11.03 -2.92
N ALA A 396 13.44 10.25 -2.52
CA ALA A 396 12.67 9.39 -3.41
C ALA A 396 11.70 10.20 -4.30
N ARG A 397 12.19 11.27 -4.92
CA ARG A 397 11.42 12.09 -5.86
C ARG A 397 12.01 11.97 -7.25
N TYR A 398 11.14 11.85 -8.25
CA TYR A 398 11.57 11.95 -9.62
C TYR A 398 12.00 13.40 -9.90
N LEU A 399 13.27 13.58 -10.24
CA LEU A 399 13.82 14.89 -10.60
C LEU A 399 13.84 15.01 -12.12
N THR A 400 12.96 15.85 -12.68
CA THR A 400 13.03 16.23 -14.09
C THR A 400 14.30 17.05 -14.34
N THR A 401 15.07 16.68 -15.35
CA THR A 401 16.35 17.33 -15.70
C THR A 401 16.25 18.12 -17.01
N GLU A 402 15.31 17.75 -17.87
CA GLU A 402 15.09 18.36 -19.18
C GLU A 402 13.68 18.97 -19.28
N ASP A 403 13.55 20.09 -19.99
CA ASP A 403 12.25 20.77 -20.20
C ASP A 403 11.40 19.99 -21.23
N THR A 404 10.11 19.80 -20.94
CA THR A 404 9.19 19.00 -21.77
C THR A 404 8.02 19.80 -22.35
N PRO A 405 8.24 21.01 -22.90
CA PRO A 405 7.19 22.02 -23.08
C PRO A 405 6.07 21.58 -24.02
N PHE A 406 6.37 20.74 -25.02
CA PHE A 406 5.35 20.17 -25.91
C PHE A 406 4.38 19.25 -25.17
N VAL A 407 4.89 18.38 -24.29
CA VAL A 407 4.07 17.45 -23.50
C VAL A 407 3.37 18.22 -22.38
N ASP A 408 4.06 19.14 -21.71
CA ASP A 408 3.48 19.95 -20.62
C ASP A 408 2.32 20.83 -21.10
N ALA A 409 2.44 21.42 -22.29
CA ALA A 409 1.33 22.14 -22.92
C ALA A 409 0.12 21.22 -23.21
N ALA A 410 0.37 20.00 -23.69
CA ALA A 410 -0.69 19.02 -23.92
C ALA A 410 -1.39 18.60 -22.61
N ILE A 411 -0.63 18.45 -21.51
CA ILE A 411 -1.18 18.14 -20.18
C ILE A 411 -2.06 19.29 -19.68
N SER A 412 -1.56 20.53 -19.78
CA SER A 412 -2.31 21.72 -19.37
C SER A 412 -3.65 21.85 -20.13
N ALA A 413 -3.61 21.59 -21.44
CA ALA A 413 -4.82 21.51 -22.27
C ALA A 413 -5.78 20.40 -21.80
N PHE A 414 -5.27 19.21 -21.49
CA PHE A 414 -6.08 18.10 -20.99
C PHE A 414 -6.73 18.41 -19.63
N GLN A 415 -5.99 19.01 -18.70
CA GLN A 415 -6.52 19.47 -17.41
C GLN A 415 -7.60 20.55 -17.58
N THR A 416 -7.41 21.44 -18.55
CA THR A 416 -8.40 22.47 -18.93
C THR A 416 -9.69 21.83 -19.43
N ILE A 417 -9.58 20.87 -20.37
CA ILE A 417 -10.73 20.08 -20.86
C ILE A 417 -11.41 19.35 -19.70
N GLY A 418 -10.63 18.77 -18.77
CA GLY A 418 -11.14 18.09 -17.59
C GLY A 418 -12.00 19.00 -16.69
N SER A 419 -11.71 20.30 -16.66
CA SER A 419 -12.52 21.29 -15.94
C SER A 419 -13.75 21.74 -16.75
N LEU A 420 -13.57 21.97 -18.05
CA LEU A 420 -14.63 22.39 -18.97
C LEU A 420 -15.75 21.35 -19.09
N ARG A 421 -15.39 20.06 -19.15
CA ARG A 421 -16.36 18.95 -19.29
C ARG A 421 -17.29 18.77 -18.08
N ARG A 422 -16.96 19.38 -16.93
CA ARG A 422 -17.79 19.36 -15.70
C ARG A 422 -18.71 20.58 -15.57
N GLN A 423 -18.66 21.52 -16.50
CA GLN A 423 -19.52 22.70 -16.47
C GLN A 423 -20.95 22.37 -16.89
N ASN A 424 -21.91 23.19 -16.44
CA ASN A 424 -23.31 23.07 -16.84
C ASN A 424 -23.85 24.45 -17.26
N PRO A 425 -24.13 24.69 -18.55
CA PRO A 425 -23.94 23.76 -19.68
C PRO A 425 -22.46 23.53 -20.01
N VAL A 426 -22.16 22.40 -20.66
CA VAL A 426 -20.81 22.11 -21.18
C VAL A 426 -20.56 22.97 -22.43
N ASN A 427 -19.42 23.67 -22.46
CA ASN A 427 -19.06 24.55 -23.59
C ASN A 427 -18.19 23.82 -24.62
N ALA A 428 -18.81 23.33 -25.71
CA ALA A 428 -18.11 22.61 -26.78
C ALA A 428 -16.98 23.43 -27.43
N GLN A 429 -17.21 24.72 -27.70
CA GLN A 429 -16.21 25.59 -28.31
C GLN A 429 -14.99 25.76 -27.41
N ALA A 430 -15.18 25.96 -26.11
CA ALA A 430 -14.07 26.06 -25.17
C ALA A 430 -13.27 24.74 -25.09
N ILE A 431 -13.95 23.59 -25.19
CA ILE A 431 -13.28 22.29 -25.25
C ILE A 431 -12.47 22.17 -26.55
N LEU A 432 -13.04 22.58 -27.70
CA LEU A 432 -12.35 22.58 -28.99
C LEU A 432 -11.11 23.48 -28.98
N ASP A 433 -11.23 24.68 -28.40
CA ASP A 433 -10.14 25.65 -28.28
C ASP A 433 -9.00 25.08 -27.42
N ALA A 434 -9.35 24.42 -26.30
CA ALA A 434 -8.37 23.76 -25.43
C ALA A 434 -7.75 22.52 -26.08
N TYR A 435 -8.51 21.75 -26.87
CA TYR A 435 -8.00 20.58 -27.58
C TYR A 435 -7.05 20.95 -28.72
N THR A 436 -7.33 22.05 -29.40
CA THR A 436 -6.51 22.56 -30.51
C THR A 436 -5.11 22.95 -30.01
N GLY A 437 -4.07 22.67 -30.80
CA GLY A 437 -2.68 22.96 -30.44
C GLY A 437 -1.86 21.70 -30.18
N GLU A 438 -1.06 21.72 -29.12
CA GLU A 438 -0.10 20.67 -28.76
C GLU A 438 -0.79 19.35 -28.40
N LEU A 439 -1.93 19.39 -27.70
CA LEU A 439 -2.71 18.20 -27.37
C LEU A 439 -3.20 17.47 -28.62
N ARG A 440 -3.83 18.18 -29.56
CA ARG A 440 -4.24 17.60 -30.85
C ARG A 440 -3.06 17.08 -31.67
N LYS A 441 -1.94 17.81 -31.73
CA LYS A 441 -0.73 17.35 -32.44
C LYS A 441 -0.18 16.06 -31.81
N LEU A 442 -0.21 15.96 -30.49
CA LEU A 442 0.19 14.75 -29.76
C LEU A 442 -0.75 13.60 -30.12
N THR A 443 -2.07 13.79 -30.06
CA THR A 443 -3.07 12.79 -30.47
C THR A 443 -2.83 12.28 -31.88
N GLN A 444 -2.67 13.18 -32.86
CA GLN A 444 -2.41 12.82 -34.26
C GLN A 444 -1.09 12.10 -34.47
N THR A 445 -0.08 12.40 -33.63
CA THR A 445 1.21 11.71 -33.66
C THR A 445 1.04 10.27 -33.18
N ILE A 446 0.34 10.06 -32.07
CA ILE A 446 0.05 8.72 -31.54
C ILE A 446 -0.84 7.93 -32.52
N ASP A 447 -1.85 8.55 -33.11
CA ASP A 447 -2.68 7.94 -34.15
C ASP A 447 -1.84 7.43 -35.31
N ARG A 448 -0.87 8.21 -35.78
CA ARG A 448 0.05 7.80 -36.85
C ARG A 448 0.95 6.64 -36.45
N ILE A 449 1.47 6.65 -35.21
CA ILE A 449 2.39 5.60 -34.72
C ILE A 449 1.65 4.26 -34.61
N TYR A 450 0.43 4.25 -34.08
CA TYR A 450 -0.31 3.02 -33.77
C TYR A 450 -1.43 2.67 -34.77
N GLY A 451 -1.64 3.48 -35.81
CA GLY A 451 -2.71 3.27 -36.78
C GLY A 451 -4.12 3.44 -36.18
N LEU A 452 -4.29 4.43 -35.29
CA LEU A 452 -5.54 4.70 -34.57
C LEU A 452 -6.24 5.96 -35.12
N THR A 453 -7.43 6.27 -34.61
CA THR A 453 -8.27 7.41 -35.05
C THR A 453 -8.79 8.25 -33.88
N MET A 454 -8.01 8.36 -32.81
CA MET A 454 -8.41 9.06 -31.59
C MET A 454 -8.70 10.56 -31.82
N ASP A 455 -8.01 11.23 -32.75
CA ASP A 455 -8.31 12.63 -33.12
C ASP A 455 -9.73 12.76 -33.68
N ASN A 456 -10.18 11.76 -34.45
CA ASN A 456 -11.53 11.75 -35.00
C ASN A 456 -12.57 11.45 -33.91
N ASP A 457 -12.27 10.54 -33.00
CA ASP A 457 -13.16 10.21 -31.87
C ASP A 457 -13.39 11.42 -30.96
N VAL A 458 -12.32 12.18 -30.65
CA VAL A 458 -12.42 13.41 -29.84
C VAL A 458 -13.21 14.49 -30.58
N GLN A 459 -12.94 14.73 -31.87
CA GLN A 459 -13.68 15.73 -32.65
C GLN A 459 -15.16 15.38 -32.77
N ALA A 460 -15.49 14.11 -33.06
CA ALA A 460 -16.88 13.66 -33.15
C ALA A 460 -17.63 13.83 -31.82
N ALA A 461 -16.97 13.60 -30.69
CA ALA A 461 -17.56 13.83 -29.38
C ALA A 461 -17.76 15.34 -29.09
N ILE A 462 -16.85 16.20 -29.52
CA ILE A 462 -17.03 17.66 -29.42
C ILE A 462 -18.26 18.10 -30.23
N ASP A 463 -18.41 17.60 -31.47
CA ASP A 463 -19.56 17.90 -32.33
C ASP A 463 -20.89 17.42 -31.70
N GLN A 464 -20.87 16.28 -31.01
CA GLN A 464 -22.03 15.79 -30.26
C GLN A 464 -22.43 16.74 -29.12
N ILE A 465 -21.45 17.27 -28.37
CA ILE A 465 -21.71 18.26 -27.31
C ILE A 465 -22.28 19.55 -27.92
N GLU A 466 -21.72 20.03 -29.03
CA GLU A 466 -22.22 21.23 -29.73
C GLU A 466 -23.67 21.04 -30.20
N GLY A 467 -24.00 19.85 -30.72
CA GLY A 467 -25.36 19.47 -31.11
C GLY A 467 -26.31 19.18 -29.96
N GLY A 468 -25.85 19.21 -28.69
CA GLY A 468 -26.64 18.85 -27.51
C GLY A 468 -27.02 17.37 -27.44
N GLN A 469 -26.30 16.50 -28.14
CA GLN A 469 -26.59 15.07 -28.26
C GLN A 469 -25.72 14.27 -27.29
N GLN A 470 -26.35 13.49 -26.40
CA GLN A 470 -25.66 12.58 -25.49
C GLN A 470 -24.47 13.23 -24.75
N VAL A 471 -24.62 14.48 -24.32
CA VAL A 471 -23.54 15.31 -23.77
C VAL A 471 -22.72 14.59 -22.69
N ALA A 472 -23.39 13.87 -21.78
CA ALA A 472 -22.74 13.10 -20.73
C ALA A 472 -21.84 11.98 -21.27
N ILE A 473 -22.28 11.27 -22.32
CA ILE A 473 -21.47 10.22 -22.95
C ILE A 473 -20.30 10.86 -23.72
N ALA A 474 -20.56 11.90 -24.50
CA ALA A 474 -19.55 12.58 -25.30
C ALA A 474 -18.40 13.14 -24.45
N THR A 475 -18.69 13.70 -23.26
CA THR A 475 -17.64 14.17 -22.35
C THR A 475 -16.77 13.03 -21.80
N GLN A 476 -17.33 11.83 -21.61
CA GLN A 476 -16.55 10.66 -21.22
C GLN A 476 -15.70 10.12 -22.38
N ILE A 477 -16.22 10.13 -23.61
CA ILE A 477 -15.45 9.75 -24.82
C ILE A 477 -14.18 10.60 -24.90
N ILE A 478 -14.30 11.92 -24.75
CA ILE A 478 -13.15 12.84 -24.77
C ILE A 478 -12.15 12.48 -23.66
N ASP A 479 -12.61 12.33 -22.42
CA ASP A 479 -11.76 12.03 -21.27
C ASP A 479 -10.97 10.72 -21.44
N LYS A 480 -11.65 9.62 -21.76
CA LYS A 480 -11.00 8.30 -21.85
C LYS A 480 -10.09 8.20 -23.07
N THR A 481 -10.49 8.79 -24.20
CA THR A 481 -9.66 8.82 -25.40
C THR A 481 -8.37 9.59 -25.16
N LEU A 482 -8.43 10.74 -24.48
CA LEU A 482 -7.22 11.50 -24.15
C LEU A 482 -6.35 10.79 -23.10
N GLN A 483 -6.92 10.08 -22.13
CA GLN A 483 -6.14 9.20 -21.24
C GLN A 483 -5.39 8.12 -22.02
N ARG A 484 -6.00 7.53 -23.06
CA ARG A 484 -5.33 6.59 -23.96
C ARG A 484 -4.15 7.24 -24.72
N VAL A 485 -4.31 8.48 -25.19
CA VAL A 485 -3.23 9.24 -25.84
C VAL A 485 -2.02 9.36 -24.91
N PHE A 486 -2.23 9.74 -23.65
CA PHE A 486 -1.13 9.87 -22.68
C PHE A 486 -0.51 8.52 -22.31
N ALA A 487 -1.30 7.46 -22.14
CA ALA A 487 -0.79 6.11 -21.88
C ALA A 487 0.10 5.60 -23.02
N LEU A 488 -0.34 5.79 -24.27
CA LEU A 488 0.43 5.41 -25.45
C LEU A 488 1.66 6.31 -25.66
N THR A 489 1.58 7.58 -25.27
CA THR A 489 2.74 8.49 -25.25
C THR A 489 3.78 7.98 -24.25
N GLN A 490 3.39 7.72 -23.00
CA GLN A 490 4.27 7.16 -21.98
C GLN A 490 4.94 5.87 -22.50
N TYR A 491 4.14 4.91 -22.95
CA TYR A 491 4.62 3.63 -23.47
C TYR A 491 5.60 3.80 -24.66
N ASN A 492 5.28 4.68 -25.61
CA ASN A 492 6.14 4.93 -26.77
C ASN A 492 7.50 5.46 -26.35
N ARG A 493 7.52 6.45 -25.45
CA ARG A 493 8.74 7.16 -25.03
C ARG A 493 9.69 6.27 -24.25
N ILE A 494 9.19 5.52 -23.25
CA ILE A 494 10.04 4.57 -22.50
C ILE A 494 10.53 3.41 -23.36
N THR A 495 9.74 3.00 -24.37
CA THR A 495 10.15 1.94 -25.30
C THR A 495 11.22 2.43 -26.25
N LEU A 496 11.10 3.67 -26.77
CA LEU A 496 12.14 4.31 -27.59
C LEU A 496 13.48 4.39 -26.84
N VAL A 497 13.45 4.82 -25.57
CA VAL A 497 14.67 4.91 -24.75
C VAL A 497 15.37 3.56 -24.61
N LEU A 498 14.61 2.47 -24.42
CA LEU A 498 15.17 1.13 -24.30
C LEU A 498 15.67 0.58 -25.65
N GLU A 499 14.90 0.74 -26.73
CA GLU A 499 15.23 0.19 -28.05
C GLU A 499 16.35 0.94 -28.77
N SER A 500 16.53 2.22 -28.47
CA SER A 500 17.55 3.08 -29.07
C SER A 500 18.63 3.47 -28.07
N LEU A 501 18.84 2.66 -27.03
CA LEU A 501 19.71 2.98 -25.91
C LEU A 501 21.16 3.29 -26.34
N ASP A 502 21.66 2.56 -27.34
CA ASP A 502 23.00 2.73 -27.91
C ASP A 502 23.04 3.72 -29.10
N ASP A 503 21.86 4.11 -29.61
CA ASP A 503 21.71 4.88 -30.85
C ASP A 503 21.50 6.39 -30.62
N ILE A 504 21.05 6.79 -29.42
CA ILE A 504 20.78 8.20 -29.06
C ILE A 504 21.62 8.65 -27.86
N SER A 505 21.88 9.96 -27.76
CA SER A 505 22.73 10.52 -26.71
C SER A 505 22.11 10.39 -25.31
N LEU A 506 22.92 10.40 -24.24
CA LEU A 506 22.42 10.41 -22.86
C LEU A 506 21.38 11.52 -22.63
N GLN A 507 21.67 12.74 -23.07
CA GLN A 507 20.76 13.86 -22.95
C GLN A 507 19.42 13.60 -23.66
N GLU A 508 19.45 12.99 -24.85
CA GLU A 508 18.23 12.63 -25.59
C GLU A 508 17.45 11.52 -24.89
N ARG A 509 18.13 10.53 -24.29
CA ARG A 509 17.50 9.50 -23.47
C ARG A 509 16.81 10.10 -22.24
N GLU A 510 17.49 10.99 -21.53
CA GLU A 510 16.95 11.69 -20.36
C GLU A 510 15.74 12.55 -20.74
N LEU A 511 15.79 13.26 -21.88
CA LEU A 511 14.67 14.02 -22.40
C LEU A 511 13.46 13.14 -22.73
N GLU A 512 13.65 12.00 -23.41
CA GLU A 512 12.55 11.09 -23.74
C GLU A 512 11.98 10.40 -22.49
N TRP A 513 12.82 10.11 -21.49
CA TRP A 513 12.38 9.59 -20.19
C TRP A 513 11.58 10.62 -19.40
N ASP A 514 12.03 11.88 -19.36
CA ASP A 514 11.30 13.01 -18.75
C ASP A 514 9.97 13.25 -19.47
N ARG A 515 9.92 13.19 -20.81
CA ARG A 515 8.66 13.26 -21.59
C ARG A 515 7.69 12.14 -21.22
N ALA A 516 8.20 10.93 -20.99
CA ALA A 516 7.39 9.81 -20.55
C ALA A 516 6.81 10.03 -19.15
N TYR A 517 7.62 10.53 -18.22
CA TYR A 517 7.17 10.88 -16.88
C TYR A 517 6.15 12.01 -16.89
N SER A 518 6.35 13.06 -17.69
CA SER A 518 5.35 14.13 -17.87
C SER A 518 4.04 13.56 -18.41
N ALA A 519 4.06 12.74 -19.46
CA ALA A 519 2.85 12.10 -19.97
C ALA A 519 2.14 11.23 -18.91
N TYR A 520 2.89 10.54 -18.05
CA TYR A 520 2.36 9.79 -16.92
C TYR A 520 1.64 10.67 -15.90
N GLN A 521 2.12 11.90 -15.62
CA GLN A 521 1.44 12.83 -14.71
C GLN A 521 0.00 13.17 -15.16
N ALA A 522 -0.32 13.08 -16.45
CA ALA A 522 -1.70 13.24 -16.92
C ALA A 522 -2.65 12.12 -16.48
N ILE A 523 -2.11 10.92 -16.23
CA ILE A 523 -2.88 9.69 -15.96
C ILE A 523 -2.56 9.07 -14.58
N ILE A 524 -1.75 9.74 -13.76
CA ILE A 524 -1.39 9.29 -12.40
C ILE A 524 -2.63 9.01 -11.53
N GLY A 525 -3.69 9.80 -11.67
CA GLY A 525 -4.97 9.59 -10.97
C GLY A 525 -5.70 8.30 -11.37
N THR A 526 -5.36 7.68 -12.51
CA THR A 526 -5.84 6.35 -12.88
C THR A 526 -5.06 5.26 -12.15
N ALA A 527 -3.75 5.44 -11.96
CA ALA A 527 -2.89 4.52 -11.21
C ALA A 527 -3.10 4.58 -9.69
N ALA A 528 -3.52 5.74 -9.15
CA ALA A 528 -3.73 5.93 -7.70
C ALA A 528 -4.99 5.26 -7.13
N ARG A 529 -5.80 4.61 -7.99
CA ARG A 529 -7.11 4.05 -7.61
C ARG A 529 -6.96 2.76 -6.80
N GLU A 530 -7.89 2.57 -5.87
CA GLU A 530 -8.11 1.30 -5.17
C GLU A 530 -8.35 0.14 -6.15
N ASN A 531 -7.97 -1.08 -5.75
CA ASN A 531 -8.34 -2.27 -6.49
C ASN A 531 -9.87 -2.37 -6.61
N LYS A 532 -10.31 -3.08 -7.65
CA LYS A 532 -11.68 -3.54 -7.80
C LYS A 532 -11.70 -5.05 -7.84
N VAL A 533 -12.45 -5.64 -6.92
CA VAL A 533 -12.46 -7.09 -6.67
C VAL A 533 -13.88 -7.63 -6.75
N LEU A 534 -14.03 -8.90 -7.11
CA LEU A 534 -15.34 -9.56 -7.03
C LEU A 534 -15.78 -9.67 -5.58
N THR A 535 -17.09 -9.49 -5.36
CA THR A 535 -17.71 -9.80 -4.07
C THR A 535 -17.61 -11.30 -3.78
N ALA A 536 -17.73 -11.70 -2.50
CA ALA A 536 -17.69 -13.12 -2.09
C ALA A 536 -18.66 -14.04 -2.86
N ASN A 537 -19.85 -13.51 -3.21
CA ASN A 537 -20.85 -14.24 -4.01
C ASN A 537 -20.63 -14.13 -5.54
N ARG A 538 -19.61 -13.39 -5.98
CA ARG A 538 -19.20 -13.15 -7.37
C ARG A 538 -20.26 -12.49 -8.25
N GLN A 539 -21.27 -11.87 -7.65
CA GLN A 539 -22.36 -11.23 -8.39
C GLN A 539 -22.10 -9.76 -8.73
N SER A 540 -21.18 -9.11 -8.01
CA SER A 540 -20.83 -7.71 -8.21
C SER A 540 -19.32 -7.50 -7.99
N ILE A 541 -18.91 -6.24 -8.08
CA ILE A 541 -17.55 -5.76 -7.81
C ILE A 541 -17.61 -4.80 -6.61
N GLU A 542 -16.58 -4.80 -5.77
CA GLU A 542 -16.41 -3.86 -4.67
C GLU A 542 -15.00 -3.26 -4.64
N SER A 543 -14.80 -2.18 -3.87
CA SER A 543 -13.46 -1.63 -3.62
C SER A 543 -12.65 -2.59 -2.75
N GLY A 544 -11.41 -2.87 -3.16
CA GLY A 544 -10.40 -3.54 -2.34
C GLY A 544 -9.30 -2.58 -1.87
N SER A 545 -8.19 -3.13 -1.39
CA SER A 545 -7.03 -2.34 -0.95
C SER A 545 -6.38 -1.55 -2.09
N ASN A 546 -5.72 -0.43 -1.75
CA ASN A 546 -4.97 0.36 -2.72
C ASN A 546 -3.65 -0.34 -3.09
N PRO A 547 -3.46 -0.74 -4.37
CA PRO A 547 -2.22 -1.40 -4.83
C PRO A 547 -1.03 -0.45 -4.98
N ARG A 548 -1.21 0.86 -4.76
CA ARG A 548 -0.18 1.91 -4.84
C ARG A 548 0.56 1.93 -6.17
N LEU A 549 -0.15 1.66 -7.27
CA LEU A 549 0.45 1.58 -8.60
C LEU A 549 1.07 2.91 -9.01
N ASP A 550 0.50 4.03 -8.55
CA ASP A 550 1.03 5.36 -8.78
C ASP A 550 2.43 5.55 -8.19
N SER A 551 2.60 5.11 -6.95
CA SER A 551 3.88 5.15 -6.22
C SER A 551 4.89 4.18 -6.84
N ARG A 552 4.46 2.96 -7.21
CA ARG A 552 5.30 1.96 -7.87
C ARG A 552 5.80 2.40 -9.24
N VAL A 553 4.92 2.98 -10.06
CA VAL A 553 5.29 3.53 -11.37
C VAL A 553 6.28 4.69 -11.19
N THR A 554 6.05 5.57 -10.23
CA THR A 554 6.99 6.67 -9.91
C THR A 554 8.35 6.15 -9.50
N LEU A 555 8.40 5.12 -8.64
CA LEU A 555 9.65 4.47 -8.25
C LEU A 555 10.36 3.82 -9.45
N ALA A 556 9.62 3.15 -10.32
CA ALA A 556 10.17 2.58 -11.55
C ALA A 556 10.75 3.65 -12.49
N PHE A 557 10.13 4.83 -12.59
CA PHE A 557 10.72 5.97 -13.29
C PHE A 557 12.03 6.45 -12.67
N ILE A 558 12.11 6.52 -11.34
CA ILE A 558 13.35 6.88 -10.61
C ILE A 558 14.45 5.85 -10.90
N HIS A 559 14.15 4.56 -10.77
CA HIS A 559 15.10 3.49 -11.03
C HIS A 559 15.59 3.48 -12.48
N GLY A 560 14.68 3.64 -13.45
CA GLY A 560 15.05 3.73 -14.86
C GLY A 560 15.92 4.94 -15.15
N LYS A 561 15.62 6.11 -14.57
CA LYS A 561 16.45 7.31 -14.72
C LYS A 561 17.86 7.11 -14.19
N ASN A 562 18.00 6.48 -13.02
CA ASN A 562 19.30 6.13 -12.47
C ASN A 562 20.08 5.17 -13.39
N ALA A 563 19.40 4.19 -13.98
CA ALA A 563 20.00 3.25 -14.93
C ALA A 563 20.49 3.92 -16.23
N LEU A 564 19.84 4.99 -16.71
CA LEU A 564 20.30 5.72 -17.91
C LEU A 564 21.70 6.32 -17.78
N SER A 565 22.03 6.77 -16.56
CA SER A 565 23.31 7.43 -16.28
C SER A 565 24.50 6.47 -16.21
N GLN A 566 24.24 5.16 -16.17
CA GLN A 566 25.23 4.10 -15.98
C GLN A 566 25.37 3.30 -17.30
N THR A 567 26.60 2.98 -17.71
CA THR A 567 26.91 2.42 -19.05
C THR A 567 27.37 0.97 -19.01
N ALA A 568 27.07 0.23 -17.95
CA ALA A 568 27.39 -1.19 -17.82
C ALA A 568 26.26 -2.08 -18.39
N SER A 569 26.60 -3.32 -18.80
CA SER A 569 25.63 -4.32 -19.29
C SER A 569 24.44 -4.53 -18.35
N GLY A 570 24.66 -4.51 -17.03
CA GLY A 570 23.61 -4.66 -16.03
C GLY A 570 22.60 -3.50 -16.01
N ASP A 571 22.97 -2.33 -16.53
CA ASP A 571 22.10 -1.16 -16.55
C ASP A 571 21.03 -1.25 -17.63
N HIS A 572 21.30 -1.95 -18.73
CA HIS A 572 20.31 -2.24 -19.77
C HIS A 572 19.16 -3.08 -19.21
N VAL A 573 19.48 -4.09 -18.39
CA VAL A 573 18.50 -4.95 -17.72
C VAL A 573 17.72 -4.18 -16.67
N LYS A 574 18.39 -3.35 -15.87
CA LYS A 574 17.72 -2.47 -14.90
C LYS A 574 16.74 -1.52 -15.58
N LEU A 575 17.12 -0.94 -16.70
CA LEU A 575 16.23 -0.10 -17.51
C LEU A 575 15.05 -0.90 -18.08
N ALA A 576 15.30 -2.12 -18.58
CA ALA A 576 14.23 -3.00 -19.06
C ALA A 576 13.25 -3.38 -17.94
N ILE A 577 13.75 -3.71 -16.75
CA ILE A 577 12.95 -3.98 -15.55
C ILE A 577 12.13 -2.75 -15.16
N ALA A 578 12.75 -1.57 -15.11
CA ALA A 578 12.07 -0.31 -14.82
C ALA A 578 10.94 -0.02 -15.82
N ARG A 579 11.17 -0.25 -17.12
CA ARG A 579 10.13 -0.13 -18.14
C ARG A 579 8.94 -1.05 -17.83
N GLU A 580 9.17 -2.31 -17.51
CA GLU A 580 8.07 -3.25 -17.18
C GLU A 580 7.34 -2.85 -15.89
N GLY A 581 8.09 -2.36 -14.90
CA GLY A 581 7.57 -1.76 -13.67
C GLY A 581 6.75 -0.48 -13.90
N ILE A 582 6.79 0.11 -15.10
CA ILE A 582 5.90 1.18 -15.54
C ILE A 582 4.70 0.60 -16.30
N VAL A 583 4.96 -0.22 -17.33
CA VAL A 583 3.95 -0.69 -18.27
C VAL A 583 2.92 -1.60 -17.62
N VAL A 584 3.35 -2.61 -16.86
CA VAL A 584 2.43 -3.62 -16.31
C VAL A 584 1.53 -3.05 -15.21
N PRO A 585 2.02 -2.23 -14.27
CA PRO A 585 1.15 -1.50 -13.34
C PRO A 585 0.15 -0.58 -14.04
N MET A 586 0.50 0.05 -15.16
CA MET A 586 -0.46 0.85 -15.93
C MET A 586 -1.53 -0.02 -16.60
N ILE A 587 -1.18 -1.19 -17.14
CA ILE A 587 -2.18 -2.17 -17.63
C ILE A 587 -3.15 -2.53 -16.49
N ARG A 588 -2.63 -2.81 -15.29
CA ARG A 588 -3.46 -3.10 -14.11
C ARG A 588 -4.37 -1.93 -13.74
N ALA A 589 -3.87 -0.69 -13.76
CA ALA A 589 -4.65 0.50 -13.45
C ALA A 589 -5.84 0.68 -14.41
N PHE A 590 -5.65 0.40 -15.70
CA PHE A 590 -6.74 0.46 -16.68
C PHE A 590 -7.73 -0.71 -16.53
N LEU A 591 -7.27 -1.91 -16.19
CA LEU A 591 -8.17 -3.03 -15.85
C LEU A 591 -9.01 -2.72 -14.60
N ILE A 592 -8.43 -2.09 -13.58
CA ILE A 592 -9.17 -1.57 -12.42
C ILE A 592 -10.23 -0.55 -12.88
N GLY A 593 -9.90 0.32 -13.84
CA GLY A 593 -10.85 1.20 -14.51
C GLY A 593 -12.03 0.44 -15.11
N VAL A 594 -11.78 -0.61 -15.91
CA VAL A 594 -12.84 -1.46 -16.48
C VAL A 594 -13.75 -2.03 -15.39
N LEU A 595 -13.17 -2.61 -14.34
CA LEU A 595 -13.94 -3.24 -13.26
C LEU A 595 -14.75 -2.23 -12.44
N ARG A 596 -14.26 -0.99 -12.29
CA ARG A 596 -15.01 0.11 -11.67
C ARG A 596 -16.27 0.45 -12.47
N GLU A 597 -16.18 0.45 -13.79
CA GLU A 597 -17.35 0.73 -14.62
C GLU A 597 -18.32 -0.46 -14.62
N VAL A 598 -17.81 -1.70 -14.57
CA VAL A 598 -18.64 -2.90 -14.37
C VAL A 598 -19.41 -2.83 -13.03
N GLN A 599 -18.77 -2.38 -11.95
CA GLN A 599 -19.45 -2.12 -10.68
C GLN A 599 -20.64 -1.18 -10.88
N GLY A 600 -20.40 -0.01 -11.48
CA GLY A 600 -21.45 0.99 -11.73
C GLY A 600 -22.58 0.46 -12.62
N MET A 601 -22.27 -0.33 -13.66
CA MET A 601 -23.29 -0.97 -14.49
C MET A 601 -24.19 -1.92 -13.69
N VAL A 602 -23.59 -2.76 -12.83
CA VAL A 602 -24.35 -3.73 -12.01
C VAL A 602 -25.20 -3.03 -10.96
N GLU A 603 -24.67 -1.96 -10.35
CA GLU A 603 -25.37 -1.19 -9.31
C GLU A 603 -26.51 -0.33 -9.87
N GLU A 604 -26.34 0.28 -11.04
CA GLU A 604 -27.29 1.26 -11.57
C GLU A 604 -28.29 0.72 -12.59
N ARG A 605 -28.04 -0.44 -13.22
CA ARG A 605 -28.92 -0.94 -14.31
C ARG A 605 -30.40 -1.06 -13.96
N ASP A 606 -30.73 -1.26 -12.68
CA ASP A 606 -32.10 -1.37 -12.18
C ASP A 606 -32.62 -0.09 -11.49
N ARG A 607 -31.76 0.94 -11.31
CA ARG A 607 -32.06 2.17 -10.54
C ARG A 607 -32.03 3.42 -11.42
N ASP A 608 -30.95 3.59 -12.19
CA ASP A 608 -30.75 4.71 -13.11
C ASP A 608 -30.14 4.18 -14.42
N LEU A 609 -31.02 3.98 -15.41
CA LEU A 609 -30.62 3.47 -16.71
C LEU A 609 -29.65 4.42 -17.45
N ASN A 610 -29.77 5.73 -17.24
CA ASN A 610 -28.89 6.69 -17.92
C ASN A 610 -27.49 6.63 -17.33
N GLU A 611 -27.37 6.56 -16.00
CA GLU A 611 -26.09 6.38 -15.34
C GLU A 611 -25.45 5.04 -15.74
N ALA A 612 -26.23 3.95 -15.76
CA ALA A 612 -25.72 2.64 -16.21
C ALA A 612 -25.21 2.66 -17.66
N LEU A 613 -25.87 3.39 -18.57
CA LEU A 613 -25.41 3.57 -19.96
C LEU A 613 -24.15 4.46 -20.03
N GLU A 614 -24.00 5.46 -19.17
CA GLU A 614 -22.76 6.23 -19.05
C GLU A 614 -21.60 5.32 -18.60
N LYS A 615 -21.82 4.49 -17.57
CA LYS A 615 -20.83 3.51 -17.11
C LYS A 615 -20.48 2.50 -18.20
N GLN A 616 -21.48 2.05 -18.96
CA GLN A 616 -21.27 1.17 -20.11
C GLN A 616 -20.32 1.78 -21.13
N ALA A 617 -20.52 3.05 -21.48
CA ALA A 617 -19.62 3.79 -22.37
C ALA A 617 -18.22 3.92 -21.77
N GLU A 618 -18.09 4.33 -20.51
CA GLU A 618 -16.77 4.43 -19.85
C GLU A 618 -16.01 3.09 -19.86
N GLY A 619 -16.70 1.99 -19.58
CA GLY A 619 -16.11 0.65 -19.50
C GLY A 619 -15.52 0.17 -20.83
N ILE A 620 -16.21 0.39 -21.95
CA ILE A 620 -15.68 0.00 -23.27
C ILE A 620 -14.45 0.81 -23.67
N PHE A 621 -14.41 2.11 -23.35
CA PHE A 621 -13.24 2.93 -23.66
C PHE A 621 -12.02 2.55 -22.81
N PHE A 622 -12.21 2.25 -21.52
CA PHE A 622 -11.14 1.71 -20.70
C PHE A 622 -10.64 0.36 -21.24
N TYR A 623 -11.56 -0.53 -21.62
CA TYR A 623 -11.18 -1.85 -22.13
C TYR A 623 -10.38 -1.75 -23.42
N ASN A 624 -10.73 -0.86 -24.34
CA ASN A 624 -9.99 -0.65 -25.59
C ASN A 624 -8.52 -0.22 -25.40
N ILE A 625 -8.15 0.32 -24.23
CA ILE A 625 -6.75 0.66 -23.90
C ILE A 625 -5.93 -0.61 -23.68
N VAL A 626 -6.52 -1.62 -23.03
CA VAL A 626 -5.84 -2.86 -22.59
C VAL A 626 -6.26 -4.10 -23.38
N GLU A 627 -7.17 -3.94 -24.35
CA GLU A 627 -7.73 -5.03 -25.15
C GLU A 627 -6.65 -5.92 -25.76
N SER A 628 -5.63 -5.31 -26.38
CA SER A 628 -4.57 -6.07 -27.06
C SER A 628 -3.85 -7.03 -26.13
N VAL A 629 -3.70 -6.66 -24.86
CA VAL A 629 -3.05 -7.49 -23.84
C VAL A 629 -3.88 -8.75 -23.54
N ILE A 630 -5.21 -8.63 -23.51
CA ILE A 630 -6.13 -9.74 -23.26
C ILE A 630 -6.35 -10.58 -24.53
N ALA A 631 -6.60 -9.91 -25.65
CA ALA A 631 -6.97 -10.53 -26.92
C ALA A 631 -5.84 -11.39 -27.53
N GLU A 632 -4.59 -11.09 -27.21
CA GLU A 632 -3.44 -11.84 -27.73
C GLU A 632 -3.48 -13.33 -27.34
N HIS A 633 -3.90 -13.63 -26.11
CA HIS A 633 -3.99 -15.00 -25.59
C HIS A 633 -5.43 -15.45 -25.30
N ASN A 634 -6.40 -14.54 -25.33
CA ASN A 634 -7.82 -14.86 -25.16
C ASN A 634 -8.71 -14.03 -26.11
N PRO A 635 -8.63 -14.22 -27.44
CA PRO A 635 -9.37 -13.40 -28.41
C PRO A 635 -10.88 -13.60 -28.30
N ASN A 636 -11.34 -14.83 -28.02
CA ASN A 636 -12.76 -15.12 -27.84
C ASN A 636 -13.30 -14.48 -26.56
N GLY A 637 -12.56 -14.60 -25.45
CA GLY A 637 -12.91 -13.94 -24.19
C GLY A 637 -12.89 -12.42 -24.29
N SER A 638 -11.96 -11.85 -25.05
CA SER A 638 -11.95 -10.42 -25.37
C SER A 638 -13.21 -9.98 -26.13
N GLY A 639 -13.60 -10.74 -27.16
CA GLY A 639 -14.86 -10.51 -27.89
C GLY A 639 -16.09 -10.60 -26.98
N LEU A 640 -16.09 -11.54 -26.03
CA LEU A 640 -17.13 -11.68 -25.03
C LEU A 640 -17.17 -10.51 -24.05
N ILE A 641 -16.03 -10.07 -23.51
CA ILE A 641 -15.95 -8.89 -22.63
C ILE A 641 -16.55 -7.68 -23.36
N LYS A 642 -16.17 -7.44 -24.62
CA LYS A 642 -16.76 -6.37 -25.43
C LYS A 642 -18.27 -6.51 -25.56
N SER A 643 -18.76 -7.71 -25.88
CA SER A 643 -20.20 -7.96 -25.99
C SER A 643 -20.94 -7.71 -24.68
N LEU A 644 -20.33 -7.99 -23.53
CA LEU A 644 -20.92 -7.71 -22.21
C LEU A 644 -20.88 -6.20 -21.91
N LEU A 645 -19.79 -5.52 -22.26
CA LEU A 645 -19.61 -4.08 -22.06
C LEU A 645 -20.37 -3.20 -23.06
N SER A 646 -20.85 -3.72 -24.19
CA SER A 646 -21.60 -2.93 -25.19
C SER A 646 -23.01 -3.45 -25.46
N GLY A 647 -23.39 -4.56 -24.81
CA GLY A 647 -24.64 -5.27 -25.03
C GLY A 647 -25.76 -4.84 -24.09
N ASN A 648 -26.66 -5.77 -23.77
CA ASN A 648 -27.73 -5.52 -22.82
C ASN A 648 -27.19 -5.43 -21.39
N LEU A 649 -27.50 -4.35 -20.67
CA LEU A 649 -27.09 -4.13 -19.28
C LEU A 649 -27.52 -5.25 -18.32
N SER A 650 -28.66 -5.90 -18.57
CA SER A 650 -29.10 -7.05 -17.76
C SER A 650 -28.25 -8.30 -17.95
N ALA A 651 -27.46 -8.36 -19.03
CA ALA A 651 -26.54 -9.46 -19.32
C ALA A 651 -25.14 -9.23 -18.75
N VAL A 652 -24.82 -8.03 -18.23
CA VAL A 652 -23.52 -7.75 -17.62
C VAL A 652 -23.29 -8.71 -16.45
N ASN A 653 -22.20 -9.46 -16.53
CA ASN A 653 -21.81 -10.47 -15.55
C ASN A 653 -20.36 -10.19 -15.10
N ALA A 654 -20.21 -9.76 -13.85
CA ALA A 654 -18.92 -9.40 -13.27
C ALA A 654 -17.95 -10.58 -13.23
N ASP A 655 -18.40 -11.75 -12.76
CA ASP A 655 -17.60 -12.97 -12.67
C ASP A 655 -17.04 -13.40 -14.02
N GLN A 656 -17.88 -13.33 -15.06
CA GLN A 656 -17.48 -13.70 -16.42
C GLN A 656 -16.44 -12.72 -16.99
N ILE A 657 -16.61 -11.42 -16.79
CA ILE A 657 -15.63 -10.41 -17.24
C ILE A 657 -14.28 -10.63 -16.55
N VAL A 658 -14.28 -10.80 -15.22
CA VAL A 658 -13.05 -11.05 -14.44
C VAL A 658 -12.38 -12.36 -14.86
N SER A 659 -13.17 -13.41 -15.11
CA SER A 659 -12.65 -14.70 -15.56
C SER A 659 -11.98 -14.62 -16.93
N GLU A 660 -12.58 -13.89 -17.89
CA GLU A 660 -11.97 -13.72 -19.22
C GLU A 660 -10.72 -12.83 -19.20
N ILE A 661 -10.69 -11.80 -18.34
CA ILE A 661 -9.48 -11.01 -18.10
C ILE A 661 -8.38 -11.93 -17.56
N SER A 662 -8.72 -12.76 -16.56
CA SER A 662 -7.79 -13.67 -15.92
C SER A 662 -7.21 -14.69 -16.89
N ARG A 663 -8.03 -15.28 -17.77
CA ARG A 663 -7.58 -16.18 -18.83
C ARG A 663 -6.57 -15.52 -19.79
N GLY A 664 -6.81 -14.27 -20.19
CA GLY A 664 -5.88 -13.52 -21.03
C GLY A 664 -4.52 -13.28 -20.33
N MET A 665 -4.55 -12.89 -19.06
CA MET A 665 -3.33 -12.67 -18.27
C MET A 665 -2.57 -13.97 -17.99
N ILE A 666 -3.27 -15.08 -17.77
CA ILE A 666 -2.65 -16.41 -17.60
C ILE A 666 -1.88 -16.81 -18.86
N GLY A 667 -2.42 -16.54 -20.06
CA GLY A 667 -1.69 -16.75 -21.30
C GLY A 667 -0.38 -15.95 -21.37
N LYS A 668 -0.42 -14.67 -20.98
CA LYS A 668 0.78 -13.83 -20.85
C LYS A 668 1.78 -14.39 -19.85
N ILE A 669 1.32 -14.81 -18.67
CA ILE A 669 2.15 -15.41 -17.64
C ILE A 669 2.85 -16.65 -18.15
N ASN A 670 2.14 -17.55 -18.82
CA ASN A 670 2.71 -18.79 -19.37
C ASN A 670 3.76 -18.51 -20.46
N GLU A 671 3.52 -17.52 -21.32
CA GLU A 671 4.49 -17.08 -22.32
C GLU A 671 5.79 -16.59 -21.65
N LYS A 672 5.69 -15.75 -20.61
CA LYS A 672 6.86 -15.22 -19.90
C LYS A 672 7.57 -16.29 -19.05
N MET A 673 6.82 -17.17 -18.41
CA MET A 673 7.35 -18.31 -17.64
C MET A 673 8.17 -19.24 -18.53
N THR A 674 7.71 -19.53 -19.75
CA THR A 674 8.45 -20.37 -20.71
C THR A 674 9.82 -19.78 -21.04
N VAL A 675 9.92 -18.45 -21.20
CA VAL A 675 11.20 -17.79 -21.49
C VAL A 675 12.08 -17.75 -20.24
N LEU A 676 11.49 -17.52 -19.05
CA LEU A 676 12.20 -17.61 -17.78
C LEU A 676 12.86 -18.99 -17.62
N GLU A 677 12.10 -20.07 -17.80
CA GLU A 677 12.59 -21.46 -17.73
C GLU A 677 13.80 -21.71 -18.64
N GLN A 678 13.81 -21.15 -19.84
CA GLN A 678 14.91 -21.29 -20.79
C GLN A 678 16.15 -20.47 -20.42
N SER A 679 15.97 -19.40 -19.64
CA SER A 679 17.01 -18.43 -19.30
C SER A 679 17.75 -18.77 -18.00
N ILE A 680 17.12 -19.51 -17.08
CA ILE A 680 17.73 -19.85 -15.79
C ILE A 680 18.98 -20.70 -15.98
N GLY A 681 20.10 -20.23 -15.42
CA GLY A 681 21.42 -20.86 -15.54
C GLY A 681 22.10 -20.66 -16.90
N SER A 682 21.44 -20.04 -17.88
CA SER A 682 21.97 -19.78 -19.22
C SER A 682 22.20 -18.30 -19.51
N ASP A 683 21.24 -17.45 -19.13
CA ASP A 683 21.26 -15.98 -19.28
C ASP A 683 20.62 -15.34 -18.05
N ARG A 684 21.47 -14.87 -17.12
CA ARG A 684 21.04 -14.25 -15.86
C ARG A 684 20.20 -12.99 -16.09
N ASP A 685 20.61 -12.17 -17.05
CA ASP A 685 19.99 -10.88 -17.35
C ASP A 685 18.58 -11.08 -17.90
N GLN A 686 18.43 -12.05 -18.81
CA GLN A 686 17.13 -12.46 -19.31
C GLN A 686 16.28 -13.13 -18.21
N ALA A 687 16.85 -14.02 -17.39
CA ALA A 687 16.13 -14.66 -16.30
C ALA A 687 15.56 -13.63 -15.31
N LEU A 688 16.37 -12.65 -14.88
CA LEU A 688 15.93 -11.57 -13.98
C LEU A 688 14.76 -10.77 -14.57
N LEU A 689 14.88 -10.35 -15.82
CA LEU A 689 13.83 -9.59 -16.51
C LEU A 689 12.52 -10.39 -16.60
N TYR A 690 12.58 -11.67 -16.97
CA TYR A 690 11.38 -12.48 -17.13
C TYR A 690 10.77 -12.93 -15.79
N ALA A 691 11.57 -13.12 -14.74
CA ALA A 691 11.07 -13.33 -13.39
C ALA A 691 10.27 -12.11 -12.89
N GLU A 692 10.78 -10.90 -13.11
CA GLU A 692 10.05 -9.67 -12.79
C GLU A 692 8.75 -9.53 -13.62
N LYS A 693 8.80 -9.83 -14.93
CA LYS A 693 7.60 -9.84 -15.78
C LYS A 693 6.53 -10.78 -15.23
N VAL A 694 6.89 -12.02 -14.92
CA VAL A 694 5.95 -13.01 -14.36
C VAL A 694 5.34 -12.48 -13.06
N LYS A 695 6.16 -11.95 -12.15
CA LYS A 695 5.69 -11.36 -10.88
C LYS A 695 4.67 -10.23 -11.13
N LEU A 696 5.00 -9.27 -11.99
CA LEU A 696 4.13 -8.13 -12.28
C LEU A 696 2.78 -8.54 -12.90
N TYR A 697 2.78 -9.51 -13.82
CA TYR A 697 1.52 -10.00 -14.41
C TYR A 697 0.69 -10.82 -13.41
N VAL A 698 1.31 -11.64 -12.57
CA VAL A 698 0.58 -12.41 -11.54
C VAL A 698 -0.06 -11.47 -10.52
N GLN A 699 0.58 -10.35 -10.17
CA GLN A 699 0.01 -9.34 -9.28
C GLN A 699 -1.34 -8.78 -9.75
N ILE A 700 -1.66 -8.83 -11.05
CA ILE A 700 -2.98 -8.44 -11.59
C ILE A 700 -4.07 -9.42 -11.12
N LEU A 701 -3.73 -10.69 -10.94
CA LEU A 701 -4.65 -11.79 -10.66
C LEU A 701 -4.81 -12.10 -9.18
N LEU A 702 -3.85 -11.68 -8.33
CA LEU A 702 -3.82 -12.04 -6.91
C LEU A 702 -5.15 -11.76 -6.16
N PRO A 703 -5.87 -10.65 -6.38
CA PRO A 703 -7.14 -10.44 -5.70
C PRO A 703 -8.21 -11.49 -6.06
N ASP A 704 -8.38 -11.83 -7.33
CA ASP A 704 -9.34 -12.86 -7.77
C ASP A 704 -8.85 -14.28 -7.40
N LEU A 705 -7.53 -14.51 -7.44
CA LEU A 705 -6.94 -15.77 -7.01
C LEU A 705 -7.21 -16.06 -5.53
N ALA A 706 -6.99 -15.08 -4.66
CA ALA A 706 -7.27 -15.21 -3.23
C ALA A 706 -8.76 -15.45 -2.95
N LEU A 707 -9.65 -14.82 -3.73
CA LEU A 707 -11.09 -15.03 -3.62
C LEU A 707 -11.52 -16.44 -4.05
N ARG A 708 -10.91 -16.99 -5.10
CA ARG A 708 -11.30 -18.28 -5.66
C ARG A 708 -10.68 -19.48 -4.98
N LEU A 709 -9.46 -19.31 -4.46
CA LEU A 709 -8.73 -20.33 -3.71
C LEU A 709 -8.81 -19.99 -2.22
N ASP A 710 -7.84 -19.23 -1.72
CA ASP A 710 -7.78 -18.69 -0.37
C ASP A 710 -6.54 -17.76 -0.22
N SER A 711 -6.42 -17.11 0.94
CA SER A 711 -5.25 -16.29 1.30
C SER A 711 -3.96 -17.09 1.41
N LEU A 712 -4.01 -18.36 1.82
CA LEU A 712 -2.83 -19.23 1.89
C LEU A 712 -2.23 -19.49 0.51
N SER A 713 -3.08 -19.78 -0.48
CA SER A 713 -2.69 -19.98 -1.88
C SER A 713 -2.08 -18.73 -2.47
N ARG A 714 -2.60 -17.55 -2.12
CA ARG A 714 -2.00 -16.27 -2.50
C ARG A 714 -0.58 -16.13 -1.93
N VAL A 715 -0.39 -16.34 -0.63
CA VAL A 715 0.94 -16.23 0.01
C VAL A 715 1.92 -17.22 -0.62
N LYS A 716 1.51 -18.47 -0.85
CA LYS A 716 2.37 -19.49 -1.50
C LYS A 716 2.79 -19.11 -2.92
N ILE A 717 1.92 -18.46 -3.69
CA ILE A 717 2.30 -17.91 -5.01
C ILE A 717 3.27 -16.75 -4.86
N GLU A 718 3.03 -15.81 -3.94
CA GLU A 718 3.93 -14.69 -3.70
C GLU A 718 5.34 -15.19 -3.29
N ASN A 719 5.43 -16.20 -2.43
CA ASN A 719 6.70 -16.84 -2.05
C ASN A 719 7.36 -17.56 -3.23
N ALA A 720 6.61 -18.34 -4.03
CA ALA A 720 7.16 -18.98 -5.22
C ALA A 720 7.68 -17.98 -6.26
N LEU A 721 7.03 -16.81 -6.40
CA LEU A 721 7.52 -15.74 -7.27
C LEU A 721 8.82 -15.14 -6.76
N GLN A 722 8.93 -14.90 -5.45
CA GLN A 722 10.16 -14.42 -4.83
C GLN A 722 11.29 -15.42 -5.02
N ASP A 723 11.03 -16.72 -4.80
CA ASP A 723 12.01 -17.78 -5.03
C ASP A 723 12.49 -17.84 -6.47
N LEU A 724 11.62 -17.57 -7.45
CA LEU A 724 12.00 -17.48 -8.86
C LEU A 724 12.91 -16.28 -9.14
N GLN A 725 12.66 -15.13 -8.52
CA GLN A 725 13.53 -13.96 -8.67
C GLN A 725 14.92 -14.22 -8.11
N GLU A 726 14.99 -14.80 -6.91
CA GLU A 726 16.24 -15.12 -6.24
C GLU A 726 17.01 -16.21 -6.99
N ALA A 727 16.33 -17.28 -7.42
CA ALA A 727 16.91 -18.31 -8.26
C ALA A 727 17.43 -17.75 -9.59
N SER A 728 16.77 -16.75 -10.16
CA SER A 728 17.24 -16.07 -11.38
C SER A 728 18.49 -15.22 -11.12
N ALA A 729 18.57 -14.56 -9.98
CA ALA A 729 19.75 -13.78 -9.58
C ALA A 729 20.97 -14.67 -9.30
N GLU A 730 20.74 -15.82 -8.65
CA GLU A 730 21.77 -16.77 -8.23
C GLU A 730 22.13 -17.81 -9.32
N GLY A 731 21.27 -17.97 -10.34
CA GLY A 731 21.38 -19.03 -11.34
C GLY A 731 21.05 -20.43 -10.79
N ASP A 732 20.25 -20.52 -9.72
CA ASP A 732 19.90 -21.79 -9.06
C ASP A 732 18.70 -22.48 -9.74
N ALA A 733 19.00 -23.40 -10.66
CA ALA A 733 17.99 -24.17 -11.36
C ALA A 733 17.15 -25.10 -10.46
N ASN A 734 17.69 -25.56 -9.32
CA ASN A 734 16.94 -26.44 -8.41
C ASN A 734 15.89 -25.64 -7.64
N LYS A 735 16.28 -24.48 -7.10
CA LYS A 735 15.36 -23.56 -6.43
C LYS A 735 14.27 -23.09 -7.38
N ALA A 736 14.64 -22.71 -8.61
CA ALA A 736 13.69 -22.36 -9.65
C ALA A 736 12.67 -23.47 -9.96
N SER A 737 13.14 -24.71 -10.11
CA SER A 737 12.27 -25.86 -10.42
C SER A 737 11.27 -26.14 -9.30
N ALA A 738 11.70 -26.02 -8.04
CA ALA A 738 10.82 -26.19 -6.87
C ALA A 738 9.74 -25.09 -6.83
N ALA A 739 10.14 -23.84 -7.03
CA ALA A 739 9.22 -22.70 -7.07
C ALA A 739 8.21 -22.81 -8.23
N GLN A 740 8.66 -23.22 -9.42
CA GLN A 740 7.79 -23.48 -10.57
C GLN A 740 6.75 -24.56 -10.31
N LEU A 741 7.11 -25.63 -9.58
CA LEU A 741 6.16 -26.69 -9.25
C LEU A 741 5.01 -26.16 -8.39
N ILE A 742 5.32 -25.35 -7.36
CA ILE A 742 4.33 -24.71 -6.49
C ILE A 742 3.46 -23.77 -7.33
N PHE A 743 4.10 -22.90 -8.12
CA PHE A 743 3.43 -21.93 -8.98
C PHE A 743 2.44 -22.62 -9.95
N ASN A 744 2.91 -23.60 -10.73
CA ASN A 744 2.11 -24.30 -11.73
C ASN A 744 0.94 -25.06 -11.09
N THR A 745 1.15 -25.64 -9.90
CA THR A 745 0.07 -26.33 -9.16
C THR A 745 -1.04 -25.36 -8.78
N LEU A 746 -0.70 -24.22 -8.18
CA LEU A 746 -1.69 -23.23 -7.73
C LEU A 746 -2.35 -22.52 -8.92
N MET A 747 -1.60 -22.21 -9.99
CA MET A 747 -2.17 -21.67 -11.21
C MET A 747 -3.15 -22.63 -11.89
N SER A 748 -2.86 -23.94 -11.89
CA SER A 748 -3.80 -24.95 -12.41
C SER A 748 -5.09 -25.03 -11.58
N GLN A 749 -4.99 -24.92 -10.26
CA GLN A 749 -6.16 -24.86 -9.37
C GLN A 749 -6.99 -23.60 -9.64
N TYR A 750 -6.32 -22.46 -9.77
CA TYR A 750 -6.96 -21.19 -10.08
C TYR A 750 -7.69 -21.23 -11.43
N VAL A 751 -7.03 -21.73 -12.49
CA VAL A 751 -7.66 -21.95 -13.82
C VAL A 751 -8.92 -22.80 -13.71
N SER A 752 -8.89 -23.85 -12.89
CA SER A 752 -10.03 -24.73 -12.67
C SER A 752 -11.19 -24.04 -11.94
N ALA A 753 -10.89 -22.99 -11.15
CA ALA A 753 -11.89 -22.20 -10.43
C ALA A 753 -12.47 -21.03 -11.24
N LEU A 754 -11.94 -20.75 -12.44
CA LEU A 754 -12.48 -19.74 -13.37
C LEU A 754 -13.72 -20.24 -14.15
N SER A 755 -14.06 -21.52 -14.03
CA SER A 755 -15.14 -22.17 -14.80
C SER A 755 -16.54 -21.79 -14.33
#